data_AF-A0A229UHH1-F1
#
_entry.id   AF-A0A229UHH1-F1
#
_cell.length_a   1.000
_cell.length_b   1.000
_cell.length_c   1.000
_cell.angle_alpha   90.00
_cell.angle_beta   90.00
_cell.angle_gamma   90.00
#
_symmetry.space_group_name_H-M   'P 1'
#
loop_
_entity.id
_entity.type
_entity.pdbx_description
1 polymer ?
#
loop_
_entity_poly.entity_id
_entity_poly.type
_entity_poly.pdbx_seq_one_letter_code
_entity_poly.pdbx_strand_id
1 'polypeptide(L)'
;MQANSVNKTWVLGLTVIAALAVIALALFYGGGLRGWFAGGSKSLPQSVMPVYEEQGIKQTSSVRDGHLEVYNGKDWTPQFWTGVNLGATTPGHAPGELSPTKEDYLRWFQQIKDMHADVIRVYTILPPYFYEALAEFNGGRKDPLYILHGIWAPEDQLVGNGGEGRDAYQRDTVDAFKQEITDAVHAVHGNLKRKEMPGHASGTYDADISPYLLGWVIGTEWDPYAVQATNDANAGLKPFQGTYFQAKAEANPFESWLAQMLETAAKEEMKYGWQHPVSFTNWVTTDPLNHPNEPAENEDMVSVDPMHIRPLETWKAGYFASYHIYPYYPDLLSYEDKYQTYKDRTGQVNPYAGYLRDLREHHQGIPLIVAEYGVPSSRGLAHYGPVNRNQGLHTEQEQGEINASLYQSIYNESYDGAMLFSWQDEWFKITWNTLELDTPSSRRPYWRNMLTNEEHFGVLAVEPGKSPEDTIVLDGQTDDWDRRKHTVTKAYPNYTLTTSHDEAYVYMLLKNTKGDWKLDDNPMYLGFDTLNGGSTTADKAPGVSFSSGQEFVMKLQGQKNSALYVGSAYDYHTWLYGSKKKQLPWQDSWARAENGIFLPWKLPVNKGFTLPQTQEKVPFEDVEIGLLHQGTTDPSRDEFNNLADWYVSGSVIEIRVPWMMLGFTDPSQHKAWRYPYEAGALKFDEVKAIRVEPHGGTAPGGVEKQEPLVYKWDDWDKVAYHERLKKSYPILQAAFGEQGNKPPKGQQNAVPAASN
;
A
#
# COMPACT_ATOMS: atom_id res chain seq x y z
N MET A 1 -23.55 -48.64 60.72
CA MET A 1 -22.93 -47.30 60.75
C MET A 1 -22.40 -46.99 59.37
N GLN A 2 -23.13 -46.21 58.58
CA GLN A 2 -22.59 -45.48 57.42
C GLN A 2 -23.61 -44.41 57.04
N ALA A 3 -23.16 -43.16 57.09
CA ALA A 3 -23.97 -41.97 57.01
C ALA A 3 -23.94 -41.37 55.60
N ASN A 4 -25.13 -41.02 55.14
CA ASN A 4 -25.56 -40.05 54.12
C ASN A 4 -24.49 -39.31 53.30
N SER A 5 -24.53 -39.57 51.99
CA SER A 5 -24.06 -38.69 50.93
C SER A 5 -25.15 -37.69 50.51
N VAL A 6 -24.88 -36.39 50.63
CA VAL A 6 -25.63 -35.34 49.92
C VAL A 6 -24.63 -34.52 49.09
N ASN A 7 -24.98 -34.35 47.81
CA ASN A 7 -24.21 -33.76 46.73
C ASN A 7 -23.72 -32.33 47.00
N LYS A 8 -22.39 -32.12 46.91
CA LYS A 8 -21.72 -30.81 46.88
C LYS A 8 -21.54 -30.30 45.44
N THR A 9 -22.63 -30.00 44.75
CA THR A 9 -22.58 -29.36 43.41
C THR A 9 -23.38 -28.06 43.30
N TRP A 10 -23.98 -27.57 44.39
CA TRP A 10 -24.85 -26.40 44.35
C TRP A 10 -24.36 -25.15 45.10
N VAL A 11 -23.13 -25.16 45.62
CA VAL A 11 -22.59 -24.01 46.41
C VAL A 11 -21.45 -23.25 45.71
N LEU A 12 -20.80 -23.82 44.67
CA LEU A 12 -19.81 -23.08 43.86
C LEU A 12 -20.42 -22.25 42.72
N GLY A 13 -21.68 -22.50 42.32
CA GLY A 13 -22.35 -21.76 41.25
C GLY A 13 -22.79 -20.35 41.64
N LEU A 14 -23.05 -20.09 42.93
CA LEU A 14 -23.58 -18.80 43.39
C LEU A 14 -22.48 -17.78 43.72
N THR A 15 -21.25 -18.22 43.99
CA THR A 15 -20.11 -17.31 44.23
C THR A 15 -19.48 -16.81 42.93
N VAL A 16 -19.53 -17.59 41.85
CA VAL A 16 -19.03 -17.19 40.52
C VAL A 16 -19.98 -16.21 39.82
N ILE A 17 -21.29 -16.34 40.03
CA ILE A 17 -22.29 -15.41 39.45
C ILE A 17 -22.24 -14.04 40.16
N ALA A 18 -21.97 -13.99 41.47
CA ALA A 18 -21.80 -12.72 42.19
C ALA A 18 -20.49 -12.00 41.82
N ALA A 19 -19.40 -12.73 41.56
CA ALA A 19 -18.13 -12.15 41.10
C ALA A 19 -18.21 -11.63 39.65
N LEU A 20 -18.94 -12.33 38.76
CA LEU A 20 -19.19 -11.87 37.40
C LEU A 20 -20.14 -10.67 37.34
N ALA A 21 -21.10 -10.55 38.26
CA ALA A 21 -21.95 -9.36 38.37
C ALA A 21 -21.17 -8.12 38.85
N VAL A 22 -20.18 -8.29 39.73
CA VAL A 22 -19.31 -7.18 40.20
C VAL A 22 -18.28 -6.78 39.13
N ILE A 23 -17.77 -7.73 38.34
CA ILE A 23 -16.90 -7.42 37.18
C ILE A 23 -17.70 -6.78 36.03
N ALA A 24 -18.94 -7.22 35.78
CA ALA A 24 -19.82 -6.59 34.81
C ALA A 24 -20.23 -5.17 35.23
N LEU A 25 -20.47 -4.91 36.53
CA LEU A 25 -20.69 -3.55 37.04
C LEU A 25 -19.41 -2.70 37.04
N ALA A 26 -18.23 -3.28 37.25
CA ALA A 26 -16.94 -2.57 37.12
C ALA A 26 -16.58 -2.28 35.66
N LEU A 27 -17.04 -3.09 34.69
CA LEU A 27 -16.94 -2.79 33.26
C LEU A 27 -18.02 -1.80 32.79
N PHE A 28 -19.20 -1.79 33.42
CA PHE A 28 -20.26 -0.79 33.17
C PHE A 28 -19.96 0.58 33.78
N TYR A 29 -19.26 0.65 34.93
CA TYR A 29 -18.86 1.91 35.58
C TYR A 29 -17.39 2.29 35.34
N GLY A 30 -16.55 1.38 34.84
CA GLY A 30 -15.17 1.64 34.42
C GLY A 30 -15.03 2.23 33.01
N GLY A 31 -16.14 2.29 32.25
CA GLY A 31 -16.26 3.08 31.02
C GLY A 31 -16.31 4.61 31.23
N GLY A 32 -16.17 5.08 32.47
CA GLY A 32 -16.32 6.48 32.87
C GLY A 32 -15.17 7.44 32.53
N LEU A 33 -14.21 7.06 31.69
CA LEU A 33 -13.14 7.97 31.23
C LEU A 33 -12.93 8.02 29.70
N ARG A 34 -13.80 7.38 28.90
CA ARG A 34 -13.88 7.62 27.44
C ARG A 34 -15.03 8.55 27.02
N GLY A 35 -15.72 9.14 27.99
CA GLY A 35 -16.82 10.11 27.79
C GLY A 35 -16.44 11.58 27.99
N TRP A 36 -15.15 11.92 28.00
CA TRP A 36 -14.67 13.30 28.21
C TRP A 36 -14.16 13.99 26.93
N PHE A 37 -14.83 13.70 25.80
CA PHE A 37 -14.88 14.61 24.64
C PHE A 37 -16.32 14.91 24.18
N ALA A 38 -17.33 14.52 24.97
CA ALA A 38 -18.67 15.13 24.87
C ALA A 38 -18.65 16.48 25.63
N GLY A 39 -17.87 17.43 25.12
CA GLY A 39 -17.52 18.67 25.80
C GLY A 39 -17.45 19.85 24.85
N GLY A 40 -18.63 20.33 24.46
CA GLY A 40 -18.83 21.63 23.81
C GLY A 40 -18.92 21.55 22.29
N SER A 41 -20.06 21.96 21.74
CA SER A 41 -20.11 22.47 20.37
C SER A 41 -19.18 23.70 20.32
N LYS A 42 -17.87 23.49 20.09
CA LYS A 42 -17.10 24.53 19.41
C LYS A 42 -17.84 24.71 18.10
N SER A 43 -18.45 25.87 17.89
CA SER A 43 -18.93 26.26 16.58
C SER A 43 -17.77 26.05 15.62
N LEU A 44 -17.85 25.06 14.74
CA LEU A 44 -16.83 24.87 13.72
C LEU A 44 -16.67 26.20 12.97
N PRO A 45 -15.43 26.65 12.72
CA PRO A 45 -15.23 27.90 12.02
C PRO A 45 -15.96 27.83 10.66
N GLN A 46 -16.75 28.85 10.34
CA GLN A 46 -17.41 28.91 9.04
C GLN A 46 -16.36 29.00 7.93
N SER A 47 -16.64 28.38 6.79
CA SER A 47 -15.81 28.54 5.60
C SER A 47 -15.77 30.02 5.20
N VAL A 48 -14.57 30.48 4.89
CA VAL A 48 -14.33 31.81 4.28
C VAL A 48 -14.15 31.71 2.77
N MET A 49 -14.36 30.52 2.20
CA MET A 49 -14.25 30.31 0.77
C MET A 49 -15.34 31.09 0.04
N PRO A 50 -14.98 31.82 -1.03
CA PRO A 50 -15.96 32.47 -1.87
C PRO A 50 -16.79 31.40 -2.60
N VAL A 51 -18.11 31.55 -2.56
CA VAL A 51 -19.07 30.68 -3.26
C VAL A 51 -19.63 31.46 -4.43
N TYR A 52 -19.52 30.89 -5.63
CA TYR A 52 -20.23 31.38 -6.80
C TYR A 52 -21.69 30.91 -6.71
N GLU A 53 -22.65 31.82 -6.82
CA GLU A 53 -24.07 31.49 -6.82
C GLU A 53 -24.76 32.08 -8.04
N GLU A 54 -25.39 31.23 -8.84
CA GLU A 54 -26.19 31.65 -10.00
C GLU A 54 -27.48 30.85 -10.03
N GLN A 55 -28.63 31.55 -10.11
CA GLN A 55 -29.96 30.92 -10.16
C GLN A 55 -30.23 29.96 -8.98
N GLY A 56 -29.64 30.24 -7.81
CA GLY A 56 -29.77 29.41 -6.61
C GLY A 56 -28.89 28.15 -6.60
N ILE A 57 -27.96 28.02 -7.56
CA ILE A 57 -26.97 26.95 -7.62
C ILE A 57 -25.63 27.49 -7.10
N LYS A 58 -25.08 26.84 -6.09
CA LYS A 58 -23.79 27.15 -5.46
C LYS A 58 -22.68 26.27 -6.00
N GLN A 59 -21.52 26.88 -6.21
CA GLN A 59 -20.30 26.21 -6.70
C GLN A 59 -19.06 26.87 -6.09
N THR A 60 -18.07 26.06 -5.72
CA THR A 60 -16.71 26.51 -5.39
C THR A 60 -15.68 26.01 -6.39
N SER A 61 -15.96 24.87 -7.02
CA SER A 61 -15.22 24.31 -8.16
C SER A 61 -16.13 24.06 -9.36
N SER A 62 -15.55 24.09 -10.56
CA SER A 62 -16.27 23.88 -11.82
C SER A 62 -15.28 23.51 -12.93
N VAL A 63 -15.77 22.81 -13.96
CA VAL A 63 -15.05 22.62 -15.21
C VAL A 63 -15.36 23.78 -16.16
N ARG A 64 -14.32 24.49 -16.58
CA ARG A 64 -14.41 25.62 -17.51
C ARG A 64 -13.32 25.50 -18.57
N ASP A 65 -13.72 25.68 -19.83
CA ASP A 65 -12.83 25.59 -20.99
C ASP A 65 -11.92 24.35 -20.99
N GLY A 66 -12.45 23.21 -20.54
CA GLY A 66 -11.73 21.93 -20.47
C GLY A 66 -10.81 21.76 -19.26
N HIS A 67 -10.83 22.67 -18.29
CA HIS A 67 -9.99 22.65 -17.10
C HIS A 67 -10.80 22.64 -15.81
N LEU A 68 -10.23 22.01 -14.77
CA LEU A 68 -10.81 22.03 -13.43
C LEU A 68 -10.35 23.29 -12.70
N GLU A 69 -11.29 24.14 -12.30
CA GLU A 69 -11.03 25.46 -11.75
C GLU A 69 -11.73 25.66 -10.40
N VAL A 70 -11.18 26.55 -9.57
CA VAL A 70 -11.84 27.06 -8.36
C VAL A 70 -12.17 28.53 -8.46
N TYR A 71 -13.28 28.92 -7.84
CA TYR A 71 -13.71 30.31 -7.77
C TYR A 71 -12.95 31.05 -6.68
N ASN A 72 -12.37 32.20 -7.01
CA ASN A 72 -11.58 33.02 -6.07
C ASN A 72 -12.37 34.22 -5.51
N GLY A 73 -13.67 34.32 -5.81
CA GLY A 73 -14.53 35.45 -5.42
C GLY A 73 -14.68 36.52 -6.48
N LYS A 74 -13.91 36.45 -7.56
CA LYS A 74 -14.02 37.35 -8.73
C LYS A 74 -14.06 36.56 -10.03
N ASP A 75 -13.08 35.68 -10.18
CA ASP A 75 -12.83 34.92 -11.40
C ASP A 75 -12.63 33.43 -11.05
N TRP A 76 -12.66 32.61 -12.08
CA TRP A 76 -12.31 31.20 -12.00
C TRP A 76 -10.86 31.03 -12.42
N THR A 77 -10.11 30.24 -11.64
CA THR A 77 -8.66 30.08 -11.85
C THR A 77 -8.32 28.62 -12.13
N PRO A 78 -7.77 28.32 -13.31
CA PRO A 78 -7.25 27.00 -13.63
C PRO A 78 -5.92 26.77 -12.92
N GLN A 79 -5.75 25.55 -12.42
CA GLN A 79 -4.49 25.13 -11.81
C GLN A 79 -4.24 23.65 -12.00
N PHE A 80 -2.97 23.28 -12.05
CA PHE A 80 -2.54 21.90 -11.98
C PHE A 80 -2.67 21.41 -10.54
N TRP A 81 -3.64 20.55 -10.31
CA TRP A 81 -4.01 20.05 -9.00
C TRP A 81 -2.99 19.03 -8.52
N THR A 82 -2.27 19.41 -7.46
CA THR A 82 -1.28 18.54 -6.81
C THR A 82 -1.89 17.98 -5.54
N GLY A 83 -1.86 16.67 -5.38
CA GLY A 83 -2.45 16.06 -4.20
C GLY A 83 -1.86 14.71 -3.82
N VAL A 84 -2.43 14.14 -2.77
CA VAL A 84 -2.05 12.84 -2.21
C VAL A 84 -3.30 12.01 -1.90
N ASN A 85 -3.19 10.70 -2.08
CA ASN A 85 -4.18 9.74 -1.62
C ASN A 85 -3.96 9.46 -0.14
N LEU A 86 -5.04 9.54 0.64
CA LEU A 86 -5.01 9.34 2.08
C LEU A 86 -5.56 7.96 2.42
N GLY A 87 -4.70 7.10 2.99
CA GLY A 87 -5.11 5.79 3.48
C GLY A 87 -6.04 5.91 4.69
N ALA A 88 -6.78 4.84 4.98
CA ALA A 88 -7.77 4.82 6.06
C ALA A 88 -7.31 3.99 7.27
N THR A 89 -6.06 3.54 7.28
CA THR A 89 -5.56 2.63 8.33
C THR A 89 -4.29 3.13 9.01
N THR A 90 -4.07 2.56 10.18
CA THR A 90 -2.84 2.60 10.97
C THR A 90 -2.50 1.16 11.37
N PRO A 91 -1.24 0.84 11.73
CA PRO A 91 -0.84 -0.50 12.12
C PRO A 91 -1.77 -1.15 13.16
N GLY A 92 -1.98 -2.45 13.02
CA GLY A 92 -2.87 -3.26 13.87
C GLY A 92 -4.35 -3.23 13.50
N HIS A 93 -4.75 -2.53 12.42
CA HIS A 93 -6.15 -2.38 12.04
C HIS A 93 -6.40 -2.79 10.58
N ALA A 94 -7.56 -3.41 10.34
CA ALA A 94 -8.07 -3.68 9.00
C ALA A 94 -8.67 -2.41 8.34
N PRO A 95 -8.78 -2.36 7.01
CA PRO A 95 -9.33 -1.20 6.26
C PRO A 95 -10.66 -0.69 6.78
N GLY A 96 -11.57 -1.61 7.10
CA GLY A 96 -12.91 -1.28 7.57
C GLY A 96 -12.99 -0.72 8.99
N GLU A 97 -11.88 -0.68 9.74
CA GLU A 97 -11.85 -0.13 11.10
C GLU A 97 -11.64 1.39 11.11
N LEU A 98 -11.11 1.97 10.01
CA LEU A 98 -10.95 3.41 9.82
C LEU A 98 -10.23 4.08 11.00
N SER A 99 -9.04 3.57 11.31
CA SER A 99 -8.35 3.77 12.59
C SER A 99 -7.65 5.12 12.84
N PRO A 100 -7.28 5.97 11.84
CA PRO A 100 -6.65 7.25 12.13
C PRO A 100 -7.54 8.13 13.00
N THR A 101 -6.93 8.84 13.96
CA THR A 101 -7.65 9.75 14.87
C THR A 101 -7.84 11.14 14.28
N LYS A 102 -8.64 11.99 14.95
CA LYS A 102 -8.77 13.41 14.58
C LYS A 102 -7.42 14.12 14.64
N GLU A 103 -6.62 13.82 15.66
CA GLU A 103 -5.29 14.37 15.87
C GLU A 103 -4.32 13.95 14.76
N ASP A 104 -4.43 12.71 14.27
CA ASP A 104 -3.65 12.24 13.13
C ASP A 104 -4.01 13.04 11.88
N TYR A 105 -5.29 13.18 11.56
CA TYR A 105 -5.73 13.97 10.40
C TYR A 105 -5.27 15.42 10.46
N LEU A 106 -5.44 16.12 11.59
CA LEU A 106 -5.00 17.52 11.72
C LEU A 106 -3.48 17.67 11.51
N ARG A 107 -2.70 16.73 12.04
CA ARG A 107 -1.25 16.70 11.87
C ARG A 107 -0.86 16.40 10.43
N TRP A 108 -1.48 15.40 9.82
CA TRP A 108 -1.26 15.02 8.43
C TRP A 108 -1.65 16.14 7.47
N PHE A 109 -2.79 16.80 7.64
CA PHE A 109 -3.21 17.92 6.79
C PHE A 109 -2.19 19.06 6.80
N GLN A 110 -1.61 19.37 7.95
CA GLN A 110 -0.54 20.36 8.03
C GLN A 110 0.69 19.91 7.25
N GLN A 111 1.16 18.67 7.46
CA GLN A 111 2.33 18.14 6.76
C GLN A 111 2.10 18.00 5.24
N ILE A 112 0.88 17.69 4.79
CA ILE A 112 0.49 17.62 3.39
C ILE A 112 0.55 19.01 2.74
N LYS A 113 -0.03 20.03 3.39
CA LYS A 113 0.07 21.42 2.91
C LYS A 113 1.51 21.93 2.91
N ASP A 114 2.30 21.58 3.93
CA ASP A 114 3.72 21.93 3.97
C ASP A 114 4.50 21.28 2.81
N MET A 115 4.05 20.15 2.28
CA MET A 115 4.60 19.50 1.08
C MET A 115 4.12 20.16 -0.24
N HIS A 116 3.31 21.21 -0.18
CA HIS A 116 2.68 21.84 -1.35
C HIS A 116 1.67 20.95 -2.09
N ALA A 117 1.06 19.98 -1.39
CA ALA A 117 -0.11 19.27 -1.89
C ALA A 117 -1.39 20.01 -1.45
N ASP A 118 -2.22 20.40 -2.41
CA ASP A 118 -3.43 21.20 -2.21
C ASP A 118 -4.71 20.35 -2.15
N VAL A 119 -4.61 19.07 -2.51
CA VAL A 119 -5.73 18.13 -2.57
C VAL A 119 -5.42 16.87 -1.76
N ILE A 120 -6.37 16.44 -0.95
CA ILE A 120 -6.45 15.07 -0.46
C ILE A 120 -7.51 14.29 -1.24
N ARG A 121 -7.18 13.08 -1.67
CA ARG A 121 -8.16 12.12 -2.18
C ARG A 121 -8.44 11.07 -1.10
N VAL A 122 -9.71 10.83 -0.84
CA VAL A 122 -10.19 9.73 0.01
C VAL A 122 -11.02 8.76 -0.83
N TYR A 123 -11.10 7.50 -0.40
CA TYR A 123 -11.72 6.41 -1.18
C TYR A 123 -13.18 6.13 -0.82
N THR A 124 -13.57 6.50 0.40
CA THR A 124 -14.84 6.11 1.01
C THR A 124 -15.27 7.15 2.04
N ILE A 125 -16.45 6.94 2.63
CA ILE A 125 -16.92 7.72 3.77
C ILE A 125 -16.06 7.39 4.99
N LEU A 126 -15.30 8.39 5.46
CA LEU A 126 -14.48 8.29 6.67
C LEU A 126 -15.30 8.61 7.94
N PRO A 127 -14.78 8.38 9.16
CA PRO A 127 -15.51 8.70 10.39
C PRO A 127 -15.82 10.20 10.51
N PRO A 128 -16.89 10.61 11.23
CA PRO A 128 -17.32 12.01 11.31
C PRO A 128 -16.21 13.00 11.69
N TYR A 129 -15.31 12.58 12.57
CA TYR A 129 -14.20 13.43 13.03
C TYR A 129 -13.15 13.73 11.95
N PHE A 130 -13.10 12.99 10.84
CA PHE A 130 -12.32 13.38 9.65
C PHE A 130 -12.88 14.67 9.04
N TYR A 131 -14.20 14.73 8.86
CA TYR A 131 -14.90 15.90 8.29
C TYR A 131 -14.78 17.10 9.24
N GLU A 132 -14.89 16.87 10.54
CA GLU A 132 -14.62 17.89 11.56
C GLU A 132 -13.16 18.37 11.52
N ALA A 133 -12.19 17.47 11.36
CA ALA A 133 -10.78 17.83 11.25
C ALA A 133 -10.53 18.71 10.03
N LEU A 134 -11.12 18.39 8.87
CA LEU A 134 -10.94 19.16 7.65
C LEU A 134 -11.59 20.55 7.77
N ALA A 135 -12.81 20.61 8.32
CA ALA A 135 -13.49 21.88 8.60
C ALA A 135 -12.70 22.75 9.60
N GLU A 136 -12.16 22.15 10.66
CA GLU A 136 -11.32 22.82 11.65
C GLU A 136 -10.00 23.32 11.04
N PHE A 137 -9.32 22.48 10.26
CA PHE A 137 -8.06 22.80 9.62
C PHE A 137 -8.21 23.97 8.63
N ASN A 138 -9.23 23.92 7.77
CA ASN A 138 -9.51 24.94 6.77
C ASN A 138 -10.16 26.21 7.34
N GLY A 139 -10.71 26.15 8.55
CA GLY A 139 -11.43 27.24 9.19
C GLY A 139 -10.67 28.57 9.15
N GLY A 140 -11.19 29.54 8.40
CA GLY A 140 -10.60 30.87 8.25
C GLY A 140 -9.36 30.96 7.34
N ARG A 141 -8.94 29.85 6.71
CA ARG A 141 -7.84 29.84 5.74
C ARG A 141 -8.33 30.32 4.36
N LYS A 142 -7.51 31.13 3.69
CA LYS A 142 -7.73 31.51 2.28
C LYS A 142 -7.11 30.52 1.29
N ASP A 143 -6.17 29.73 1.77
CA ASP A 143 -5.49 28.65 1.06
C ASP A 143 -5.87 27.33 1.77
N PRO A 144 -7.03 26.75 1.45
CA PRO A 144 -7.49 25.52 2.11
C PRO A 144 -6.76 24.29 1.56
N LEU A 145 -6.97 23.18 2.24
CA LEU A 145 -6.81 21.85 1.65
C LEU A 145 -8.14 21.43 1.03
N TYR A 146 -8.14 21.14 -0.27
CA TYR A 146 -9.30 20.66 -0.99
C TYR A 146 -9.44 19.13 -0.89
N ILE A 147 -10.63 18.62 -1.17
CA ILE A 147 -10.91 17.18 -1.19
C ILE A 147 -11.45 16.71 -2.54
N LEU A 148 -10.87 15.63 -3.06
CA LEU A 148 -11.54 14.76 -4.04
C LEU A 148 -12.18 13.62 -3.25
N HIS A 149 -13.50 13.61 -3.17
CA HIS A 149 -14.22 12.63 -2.36
C HIS A 149 -14.58 11.41 -3.21
N GLY A 150 -13.90 10.30 -2.93
CA GLY A 150 -14.15 9.01 -3.54
C GLY A 150 -15.37 8.31 -2.93
N ILE A 151 -16.16 7.66 -3.76
CA ILE A 151 -17.32 6.87 -3.33
C ILE A 151 -17.10 5.41 -3.75
N TRP A 152 -16.78 4.56 -2.77
CA TRP A 152 -16.48 3.15 -2.99
C TRP A 152 -17.63 2.41 -3.70
N ALA A 153 -17.30 1.67 -4.75
CA ALA A 153 -18.27 0.83 -5.47
C ALA A 153 -18.58 -0.45 -4.68
N PRO A 154 -19.74 -1.08 -4.89
CA PRO A 154 -20.07 -2.38 -4.31
C PRO A 154 -19.27 -3.51 -4.99
N GLU A 155 -17.95 -3.52 -4.77
CA GLU A 155 -16.98 -4.39 -5.45
C GLU A 155 -17.28 -5.87 -5.23
N ASP A 156 -17.51 -6.31 -3.99
CA ASP A 156 -17.88 -7.70 -3.69
C ASP A 156 -19.09 -8.18 -4.50
N GLN A 157 -20.07 -7.29 -4.73
CA GLN A 157 -21.25 -7.58 -5.53
C GLN A 157 -20.96 -7.60 -7.04
N LEU A 158 -20.05 -6.75 -7.51
CA LEU A 158 -19.65 -6.63 -8.92
C LEU A 158 -18.71 -7.77 -9.35
N VAL A 159 -17.70 -8.10 -8.54
CA VAL A 159 -16.71 -9.16 -8.83
C VAL A 159 -17.32 -10.55 -8.69
N GLY A 160 -18.23 -10.73 -7.74
CA GLY A 160 -18.82 -12.02 -7.43
C GLY A 160 -17.90 -12.93 -6.62
N ASN A 161 -18.43 -14.07 -6.15
CA ASN A 161 -17.73 -14.93 -5.19
C ASN A 161 -16.53 -15.68 -5.80
N GLY A 162 -16.45 -15.79 -7.12
CA GLY A 162 -15.39 -16.48 -7.86
C GLY A 162 -14.60 -15.60 -8.81
N GLY A 163 -14.81 -14.28 -8.80
CA GLY A 163 -14.19 -13.36 -9.76
C GLY A 163 -14.74 -13.48 -11.17
N GLU A 164 -15.94 -14.04 -11.33
CA GLU A 164 -16.58 -14.25 -12.62
C GLU A 164 -17.19 -12.97 -13.23
N GLY A 165 -17.30 -11.91 -12.42
CA GLY A 165 -18.06 -10.72 -12.78
C GLY A 165 -19.57 -10.94 -12.69
N ARG A 166 -20.29 -9.94 -12.19
CA ARG A 166 -21.75 -9.91 -12.10
C ARG A 166 -22.28 -8.66 -12.79
N ASP A 167 -23.46 -8.80 -13.37
CA ASP A 167 -24.21 -7.70 -13.97
C ASP A 167 -24.41 -6.55 -12.97
N ALA A 168 -23.96 -5.35 -13.30
CA ALA A 168 -24.05 -4.17 -12.44
C ALA A 168 -25.50 -3.68 -12.23
N TYR A 169 -26.45 -4.11 -13.07
CA TYR A 169 -27.89 -3.81 -12.92
C TYR A 169 -28.61 -4.70 -11.89
N GLN A 170 -27.92 -5.64 -11.25
CA GLN A 170 -28.50 -6.39 -10.15
C GLN A 170 -28.97 -5.44 -9.05
N ARG A 171 -30.17 -5.72 -8.52
CA ARG A 171 -30.87 -4.78 -7.64
C ARG A 171 -30.09 -4.50 -6.36
N ASP A 172 -29.47 -5.52 -5.77
CA ASP A 172 -28.59 -5.40 -4.61
C ASP A 172 -27.40 -4.48 -4.89
N THR A 173 -26.76 -4.62 -6.05
CA THR A 173 -25.66 -3.77 -6.50
C THR A 173 -26.10 -2.31 -6.68
N VAL A 174 -27.19 -2.07 -7.42
CA VAL A 174 -27.72 -0.72 -7.67
C VAL A 174 -28.18 -0.03 -6.38
N ASP A 175 -28.93 -0.75 -5.53
CA ASP A 175 -29.45 -0.20 -4.28
C ASP A 175 -28.29 0.11 -3.31
N ALA A 176 -27.28 -0.75 -3.21
CA ALA A 176 -26.10 -0.52 -2.39
C ALA A 176 -25.31 0.71 -2.85
N PHE A 177 -25.02 0.83 -4.15
CA PHE A 177 -24.20 1.93 -4.64
C PHE A 177 -24.92 3.28 -4.52
N LYS A 178 -26.22 3.34 -4.86
CA LYS A 178 -27.01 4.56 -4.69
C LYS A 178 -27.09 4.99 -3.22
N GLN A 179 -27.17 4.04 -2.29
CA GLN A 179 -27.15 4.35 -0.87
C GLN A 179 -25.78 4.91 -0.44
N GLU A 180 -24.67 4.31 -0.86
CA GLU A 180 -23.34 4.83 -0.53
C GLU A 180 -23.12 6.23 -1.13
N ILE A 181 -23.57 6.47 -2.37
CA ILE A 181 -23.54 7.79 -3.01
C ILE A 181 -24.36 8.81 -2.21
N THR A 182 -25.57 8.43 -1.81
CA THR A 182 -26.45 9.29 -0.99
C THR A 182 -25.78 9.63 0.34
N ASP A 183 -25.25 8.62 1.04
CA ASP A 183 -24.60 8.82 2.32
C ASP A 183 -23.34 9.70 2.18
N ALA A 184 -22.55 9.53 1.12
CA ALA A 184 -21.34 10.33 0.89
C ALA A 184 -21.67 11.81 0.69
N VAL A 185 -22.67 12.12 -0.15
CA VAL A 185 -23.16 13.50 -0.34
C VAL A 185 -23.65 14.06 0.99
N HIS A 186 -24.48 13.32 1.72
CA HIS A 186 -24.98 13.74 3.02
C HIS A 186 -23.85 13.96 4.06
N ALA A 187 -22.79 13.15 4.04
CA ALA A 187 -21.64 13.31 4.92
C ALA A 187 -20.86 14.61 4.62
N VAL A 188 -20.62 14.92 3.34
CA VAL A 188 -19.95 16.15 2.91
C VAL A 188 -20.73 17.41 3.29
N HIS A 189 -22.07 17.37 3.20
CA HIS A 189 -22.94 18.49 3.59
C HIS A 189 -23.23 18.55 5.10
N GLY A 190 -22.59 17.72 5.93
CA GLY A 190 -22.82 17.71 7.37
C GLY A 190 -24.26 17.37 7.75
N ASN A 191 -24.90 16.45 7.03
CA ASN A 191 -26.29 16.05 7.22
C ASN A 191 -26.48 14.53 7.07
N LEU A 192 -25.61 13.74 7.71
CA LEU A 192 -25.71 12.28 7.74
C LEU A 192 -25.82 11.77 9.18
N LYS A 193 -26.69 10.80 9.39
CA LYS A 193 -26.69 9.95 10.58
C LYS A 193 -26.64 8.49 10.15
N ARG A 194 -25.48 7.87 10.31
CA ARG A 194 -25.20 6.50 9.87
C ARG A 194 -25.10 5.58 11.08
N LYS A 195 -25.81 4.45 11.04
CA LYS A 195 -25.74 3.41 12.07
C LYS A 195 -24.45 2.62 11.93
N GLU A 196 -23.99 2.03 13.03
CA GLU A 196 -22.87 1.10 13.01
C GLU A 196 -23.15 -0.09 12.08
N MET A 197 -22.19 -0.36 11.19
CA MET A 197 -22.15 -1.51 10.31
C MET A 197 -20.69 -1.95 10.18
N PRO A 198 -20.37 -3.25 10.30
CA PRO A 198 -19.00 -3.73 10.12
C PRO A 198 -18.43 -3.28 8.77
N GLY A 199 -17.21 -2.75 8.77
CA GLY A 199 -16.54 -2.28 7.55
C GLY A 199 -16.90 -0.86 7.11
N HIS A 200 -17.82 -0.18 7.80
CA HIS A 200 -18.28 1.15 7.42
C HIS A 200 -18.15 2.17 8.56
N ALA A 201 -17.85 3.42 8.19
CA ALA A 201 -17.92 4.54 9.11
C ALA A 201 -19.35 4.71 9.66
N SER A 202 -19.47 5.19 10.89
CA SER A 202 -20.76 5.44 11.54
C SER A 202 -20.70 6.66 12.44
N GLY A 203 -21.88 7.14 12.86
CA GLY A 203 -22.02 8.32 13.71
C GLY A 203 -22.88 9.41 13.08
N THR A 204 -22.73 10.62 13.62
CA THR A 204 -23.44 11.82 13.17
C THR A 204 -22.44 12.77 12.54
N TYR A 205 -22.72 13.19 11.32
CA TYR A 205 -21.89 14.10 10.53
C TYR A 205 -22.59 15.46 10.54
N ASP A 206 -22.01 16.42 11.25
CA ASP A 206 -22.54 17.78 11.40
C ASP A 206 -21.60 18.84 10.78
N ALA A 207 -20.45 18.42 10.24
CA ALA A 207 -19.46 19.29 9.62
C ALA A 207 -19.71 19.41 8.12
N ASP A 208 -20.17 20.58 7.67
CA ASP A 208 -20.28 20.90 6.25
C ASP A 208 -18.91 21.26 5.66
N ILE A 209 -18.38 20.37 4.83
CA ILE A 209 -17.12 20.55 4.09
C ILE A 209 -17.37 20.79 2.59
N SER A 210 -18.62 20.94 2.15
CA SER A 210 -18.96 21.19 0.74
C SER A 210 -18.18 22.37 0.13
N PRO A 211 -17.87 23.48 0.85
CA PRO A 211 -17.07 24.55 0.25
C PRO A 211 -15.63 24.16 -0.11
N TYR A 212 -15.11 23.06 0.42
CA TYR A 212 -13.76 22.54 0.16
C TYR A 212 -13.74 21.36 -0.80
N LEU A 213 -14.91 20.90 -1.27
CA LEU A 213 -15.01 19.82 -2.23
C LEU A 213 -14.54 20.30 -3.61
N LEU A 214 -13.46 19.68 -4.10
CA LEU A 214 -12.98 19.91 -5.46
C LEU A 214 -13.81 19.13 -6.48
N GLY A 215 -14.22 17.91 -6.13
CA GLY A 215 -15.09 17.08 -6.96
C GLY A 215 -15.32 15.70 -6.39
N TRP A 216 -16.30 15.00 -6.95
CA TRP A 216 -16.63 13.61 -6.63
C TRP A 216 -15.90 12.66 -7.58
N VAL A 217 -15.43 11.53 -7.05
CA VAL A 217 -14.85 10.43 -7.85
C VAL A 217 -15.60 9.15 -7.52
N ILE A 218 -16.52 8.75 -8.39
CA ILE A 218 -17.41 7.60 -8.14
C ILE A 218 -16.71 6.29 -8.55
N GLY A 219 -16.75 5.29 -7.68
CA GLY A 219 -16.28 3.94 -7.96
C GLY A 219 -14.80 3.70 -7.68
N THR A 220 -14.40 2.48 -7.96
CA THR A 220 -13.04 1.93 -7.80
C THR A 220 -12.45 1.59 -9.16
N GLU A 221 -11.32 0.91 -9.19
CA GLU A 221 -10.84 0.21 -10.37
C GLU A 221 -11.90 -0.81 -10.82
N TRP A 222 -12.28 -0.79 -12.11
CA TRP A 222 -13.35 -1.64 -12.62
C TRP A 222 -12.79 -3.01 -13.00
N ASP A 223 -13.32 -4.06 -12.37
CA ASP A 223 -13.02 -5.44 -12.77
C ASP A 223 -13.53 -5.69 -14.20
N PRO A 224 -12.65 -6.11 -15.12
CA PRO A 224 -13.01 -6.24 -16.54
C PRO A 224 -14.08 -7.32 -16.76
N TYR A 225 -14.13 -8.38 -15.93
CA TYR A 225 -15.18 -9.40 -16.03
C TYR A 225 -16.55 -8.86 -15.62
N ALA A 226 -16.64 -8.02 -14.58
CA ALA A 226 -17.88 -7.36 -14.20
C ALA A 226 -18.40 -6.40 -15.29
N VAL A 227 -17.50 -5.67 -15.95
CA VAL A 227 -17.84 -4.80 -17.09
C VAL A 227 -18.39 -5.64 -18.25
N GLN A 228 -17.67 -6.69 -18.64
CA GLN A 228 -18.08 -7.60 -19.73
C GLN A 228 -19.43 -8.28 -19.42
N ALA A 229 -19.60 -8.83 -18.21
CA ALA A 229 -20.83 -9.49 -17.79
C ALA A 229 -22.04 -8.54 -17.84
N THR A 230 -21.86 -7.28 -17.45
CA THR A 230 -22.90 -6.24 -17.53
C THR A 230 -23.26 -5.93 -18.98
N ASN A 231 -22.25 -5.76 -19.83
CA ASN A 231 -22.43 -5.44 -21.24
C ASN A 231 -23.17 -6.56 -21.98
N ASP A 232 -22.79 -7.82 -21.74
CA ASP A 232 -23.42 -8.99 -22.36
C ASP A 232 -24.85 -9.22 -21.89
N ALA A 233 -25.11 -9.09 -20.59
CA ALA A 233 -26.45 -9.28 -20.01
C ALA A 233 -27.46 -8.24 -20.51
N ASN A 234 -26.98 -7.08 -20.94
CA ASN A 234 -27.80 -5.92 -21.30
C ASN A 234 -27.58 -5.47 -22.76
N ALA A 235 -27.22 -6.39 -23.65
CA ALA A 235 -27.03 -6.09 -25.07
C ALA A 235 -28.25 -5.39 -25.69
N GLY A 236 -28.04 -4.21 -26.27
CA GLY A 236 -29.11 -3.39 -26.86
C GLY A 236 -29.91 -2.55 -25.86
N LEU A 237 -29.47 -2.46 -24.60
CA LEU A 237 -29.99 -1.48 -23.65
C LEU A 237 -29.89 -0.07 -24.25
N LYS A 238 -30.97 0.71 -24.13
CA LYS A 238 -30.94 2.10 -24.58
C LYS A 238 -30.06 2.93 -23.64
N PRO A 239 -29.23 3.85 -24.17
CA PRO A 239 -28.39 4.73 -23.36
C PRO A 239 -29.20 5.47 -22.29
N PHE A 240 -28.67 5.50 -21.07
CA PHE A 240 -29.31 6.17 -19.93
C PHE A 240 -29.56 7.66 -20.22
N GLN A 241 -30.76 8.15 -19.87
CA GLN A 241 -31.16 9.56 -20.01
C GLN A 241 -31.61 10.09 -18.64
N GLY A 242 -30.79 10.94 -18.03
CA GLY A 242 -31.06 11.60 -16.76
C GLY A 242 -31.47 13.07 -16.91
N THR A 243 -31.51 13.77 -15.78
CA THR A 243 -31.75 15.21 -15.70
C THR A 243 -30.46 16.00 -15.82
N TYR A 244 -29.35 15.48 -15.29
CA TYR A 244 -28.03 16.11 -15.23
C TYR A 244 -27.01 15.37 -16.08
N PHE A 245 -27.11 14.04 -16.16
CA PHE A 245 -26.20 13.19 -16.94
C PHE A 245 -26.95 12.29 -17.91
N GLN A 246 -26.32 12.02 -19.05
CA GLN A 246 -26.79 11.03 -20.01
C GLN A 246 -25.62 10.24 -20.57
N ALA A 247 -25.89 9.00 -20.94
CA ALA A 247 -25.01 8.20 -21.77
C ALA A 247 -25.23 8.55 -23.25
N LYS A 248 -24.15 8.57 -24.04
CA LYS A 248 -24.19 8.79 -25.48
C LYS A 248 -24.67 7.55 -26.23
N ALA A 249 -24.88 7.65 -27.55
CA ALA A 249 -25.44 6.56 -28.35
C ALA A 249 -24.51 5.33 -28.42
N GLU A 250 -23.21 5.61 -28.38
CA GLU A 250 -22.09 4.67 -28.41
C GLU A 250 -21.79 4.03 -27.04
N ALA A 251 -22.42 4.52 -25.97
CA ALA A 251 -22.15 4.03 -24.62
C ALA A 251 -22.56 2.56 -24.46
N ASN A 252 -21.68 1.76 -23.87
CA ASN A 252 -22.01 0.40 -23.49
C ASN A 252 -22.97 0.36 -22.27
N PRO A 253 -23.62 -0.78 -21.99
CA PRO A 253 -24.52 -0.88 -20.83
C PRO A 253 -23.86 -0.55 -19.49
N PHE A 254 -22.60 -0.92 -19.27
CA PHE A 254 -21.87 -0.58 -18.04
C PHE A 254 -21.66 0.94 -17.90
N GLU A 255 -21.27 1.65 -18.96
CA GLU A 255 -21.16 3.11 -18.99
C GLU A 255 -22.53 3.79 -18.79
N SER A 256 -23.61 3.19 -19.30
CA SER A 256 -24.98 3.65 -19.02
C SER A 256 -25.37 3.48 -17.56
N TRP A 257 -24.89 2.43 -16.89
CA TRP A 257 -25.03 2.25 -15.45
C TRP A 257 -24.23 3.31 -14.67
N LEU A 258 -22.99 3.60 -15.07
CA LEU A 258 -22.19 4.68 -14.48
C LEU A 258 -22.86 6.05 -14.65
N ALA A 259 -23.43 6.35 -15.81
CA ALA A 259 -24.18 7.58 -16.03
C ALA A 259 -25.38 7.70 -15.06
N GLN A 260 -26.02 6.57 -14.71
CA GLN A 260 -27.07 6.53 -13.70
C GLN A 260 -26.53 6.80 -12.28
N MET A 261 -25.32 6.35 -11.95
CA MET A 261 -24.68 6.62 -10.66
C MET A 261 -24.28 8.09 -10.52
N LEU A 262 -23.68 8.67 -11.57
CA LEU A 262 -23.37 10.11 -11.62
C LEU A 262 -24.63 10.98 -11.49
N GLU A 263 -25.71 10.59 -12.19
CA GLU A 263 -27.02 11.22 -12.05
C GLU A 263 -27.57 11.15 -10.62
N THR A 264 -27.28 10.06 -9.90
CA THR A 264 -27.68 9.90 -8.49
C THR A 264 -26.94 10.90 -7.62
N ALA A 265 -25.61 10.99 -7.73
CA ALA A 265 -24.81 11.98 -6.99
C ALA A 265 -25.29 13.41 -7.28
N ALA A 266 -25.54 13.73 -8.55
CA ALA A 266 -26.04 15.04 -8.96
C ALA A 266 -27.41 15.38 -8.35
N LYS A 267 -28.34 14.41 -8.31
CA LYS A 267 -29.66 14.58 -7.68
C LYS A 267 -29.56 14.81 -6.18
N GLU A 268 -28.65 14.12 -5.51
CA GLU A 268 -28.41 14.26 -4.07
C GLU A 268 -27.79 15.61 -3.74
N GLU A 269 -26.77 16.06 -4.48
CA GLU A 269 -26.15 17.39 -4.37
C GLU A 269 -27.19 18.52 -4.52
N MET A 270 -28.08 18.39 -5.49
CA MET A 270 -29.09 19.40 -5.78
C MET A 270 -30.16 19.55 -4.68
N LYS A 271 -30.28 18.60 -3.73
CA LYS A 271 -31.11 18.81 -2.52
C LYS A 271 -30.57 19.92 -1.63
N TYR A 272 -29.27 20.21 -1.72
CA TYR A 272 -28.60 21.28 -0.98
C TYR A 272 -28.39 22.55 -1.81
N GLY A 273 -28.79 22.52 -3.09
CA GLY A 273 -28.57 23.63 -4.03
C GLY A 273 -27.10 23.78 -4.44
N TRP A 274 -26.31 22.71 -4.38
CA TRP A 274 -24.90 22.70 -4.76
C TRP A 274 -24.68 21.88 -6.03
N GLN A 275 -23.61 22.23 -6.76
CA GLN A 275 -23.04 21.39 -7.80
C GLN A 275 -21.52 21.43 -7.71
N HIS A 276 -20.90 20.26 -7.73
CA HIS A 276 -19.45 20.09 -7.81
C HIS A 276 -19.09 19.22 -9.03
N PRO A 277 -17.90 19.38 -9.63
CA PRO A 277 -17.42 18.49 -10.68
C PRO A 277 -17.53 17.02 -10.25
N VAL A 278 -17.94 16.16 -11.17
CA VAL A 278 -18.03 14.71 -10.92
C VAL A 278 -17.18 13.95 -11.92
N SER A 279 -16.69 12.80 -11.49
CA SER A 279 -15.96 11.82 -12.29
C SER A 279 -16.30 10.42 -11.80
N PHE A 280 -15.81 9.42 -12.52
CA PHE A 280 -15.69 8.06 -12.01
C PHE A 280 -14.23 7.61 -12.10
N THR A 281 -13.83 6.72 -11.21
CA THR A 281 -12.49 6.11 -11.23
C THR A 281 -12.36 5.22 -12.46
N ASN A 282 -11.26 5.32 -13.19
CA ASN A 282 -10.87 4.34 -14.19
C ASN A 282 -9.39 4.00 -14.01
N TRP A 283 -8.88 3.06 -14.78
CA TRP A 283 -7.51 2.58 -14.72
C TRP A 283 -7.13 1.95 -16.05
N VAL A 284 -5.85 1.64 -16.21
CA VAL A 284 -5.28 1.23 -17.49
C VAL A 284 -5.94 -0.04 -18.05
N THR A 285 -6.27 -1.02 -17.20
CA THR A 285 -6.93 -2.30 -17.56
C THR A 285 -8.24 -2.15 -18.32
N THR A 286 -9.02 -1.09 -18.04
CA THR A 286 -10.31 -0.84 -18.71
C THR A 286 -10.33 0.50 -19.43
N ASP A 287 -9.16 0.99 -19.84
CA ASP A 287 -9.06 2.24 -20.58
C ASP A 287 -9.66 2.10 -22.01
N PRO A 288 -9.94 3.23 -22.70
CA PRO A 288 -10.54 3.21 -24.03
C PRO A 288 -9.51 3.12 -25.18
N LEU A 289 -8.23 2.95 -24.86
CA LEU A 289 -7.18 2.73 -25.85
C LEU A 289 -7.18 1.24 -26.22
N ASN A 290 -6.46 0.91 -27.28
CA ASN A 290 -6.33 -0.47 -27.75
C ASN A 290 -4.86 -0.88 -27.62
N HIS A 291 -4.60 -1.94 -26.87
CA HIS A 291 -3.25 -2.36 -26.49
C HIS A 291 -2.94 -3.77 -27.02
N PRO A 292 -2.79 -3.94 -28.34
CA PRO A 292 -2.85 -5.24 -28.98
C PRO A 292 -1.68 -6.16 -28.63
N ASN A 293 -0.64 -5.66 -27.95
CA ASN A 293 0.50 -6.45 -27.47
C ASN A 293 0.46 -6.71 -25.95
N GLU A 294 -0.60 -6.31 -25.25
CA GLU A 294 -0.84 -6.66 -23.85
C GLU A 294 -1.05 -8.18 -23.72
N PRO A 295 -0.17 -8.91 -23.02
CA PRO A 295 -0.25 -10.36 -22.92
C PRO A 295 -1.38 -10.89 -22.03
N ALA A 296 -1.83 -10.13 -21.03
CA ALA A 296 -2.88 -10.55 -20.13
C ALA A 296 -4.25 -10.17 -20.72
N GLU A 297 -5.02 -11.18 -21.14
CA GLU A 297 -6.31 -10.99 -21.82
C GLU A 297 -7.26 -10.08 -21.03
N ASN A 298 -7.25 -10.15 -19.70
CA ASN A 298 -8.09 -9.33 -18.84
C ASN A 298 -7.70 -7.84 -18.82
N GLU A 299 -6.46 -7.48 -19.16
CA GLU A 299 -5.92 -6.12 -19.09
C GLU A 299 -6.21 -5.25 -20.33
N ASP A 300 -6.73 -5.85 -21.41
CA ASP A 300 -7.22 -5.16 -22.63
C ASP A 300 -8.53 -5.81 -23.12
N MET A 301 -9.33 -6.38 -22.19
CA MET A 301 -10.51 -7.17 -22.53
C MET A 301 -11.71 -6.31 -22.95
N VAL A 302 -11.92 -5.20 -22.24
CA VAL A 302 -13.11 -4.37 -22.35
C VAL A 302 -12.81 -2.95 -21.88
N SER A 303 -13.41 -1.98 -22.56
CA SER A 303 -13.21 -0.56 -22.24
C SER A 303 -14.39 0.04 -21.46
N VAL A 304 -14.06 0.98 -20.59
CA VAL A 304 -14.98 1.93 -19.98
C VAL A 304 -14.52 3.33 -20.36
N ASP A 305 -15.24 4.02 -21.24
CA ASP A 305 -14.83 5.32 -21.79
C ASP A 305 -15.56 6.49 -21.10
N PRO A 306 -14.84 7.33 -20.32
CA PRO A 306 -15.41 8.56 -19.76
C PRO A 306 -16.03 9.49 -20.80
N MET A 307 -15.56 9.44 -22.06
CA MET A 307 -16.08 10.24 -23.17
C MET A 307 -17.47 9.78 -23.63
N HIS A 308 -17.97 8.61 -23.22
CA HIS A 308 -19.32 8.15 -23.54
C HIS A 308 -20.42 8.70 -22.61
N ILE A 309 -20.05 9.48 -21.59
CA ILE A 309 -20.98 10.17 -20.69
C ILE A 309 -20.93 11.67 -20.97
N ARG A 310 -22.07 12.35 -20.87
CA ARG A 310 -22.16 13.80 -21.09
C ARG A 310 -22.99 14.50 -20.01
N PRO A 311 -22.47 15.57 -19.38
CA PRO A 311 -23.28 16.46 -18.56
C PRO A 311 -24.25 17.29 -19.42
N LEU A 312 -25.44 17.56 -18.90
CA LEU A 312 -26.47 18.39 -19.52
C LEU A 312 -26.36 19.84 -19.04
N GLU A 313 -27.06 20.77 -19.71
CA GLU A 313 -27.04 22.21 -19.38
C GLU A 313 -27.50 22.54 -17.94
N THR A 314 -28.28 21.64 -17.35
CA THR A 314 -28.72 21.67 -15.96
C THR A 314 -27.58 21.38 -14.97
N TRP A 315 -26.46 20.83 -15.42
CA TRP A 315 -25.26 20.56 -14.64
C TRP A 315 -24.10 21.46 -15.06
N LYS A 316 -23.95 22.59 -14.36
CA LYS A 316 -22.95 23.63 -14.64
C LYS A 316 -21.60 23.36 -13.99
N ALA A 317 -21.51 22.45 -13.01
CA ALA A 317 -20.23 22.13 -12.38
C ALA A 317 -19.30 21.31 -13.28
N GLY A 318 -19.86 20.63 -14.28
CA GLY A 318 -19.11 19.90 -15.29
C GLY A 318 -18.64 18.52 -14.84
N TYR A 319 -17.74 17.95 -15.62
CA TYR A 319 -17.35 16.55 -15.61
C TYR A 319 -15.88 16.39 -16.01
N PHE A 320 -15.15 15.49 -15.37
CA PHE A 320 -13.74 15.20 -15.66
C PHE A 320 -13.47 13.69 -15.69
N ALA A 321 -12.35 13.30 -16.29
CA ALA A 321 -11.87 11.92 -16.29
C ALA A 321 -10.77 11.72 -15.24
N SER A 322 -10.76 10.57 -14.58
CA SER A 322 -9.80 10.24 -13.53
C SER A 322 -9.26 8.83 -13.70
N TYR A 323 -7.93 8.67 -13.68
CA TYR A 323 -7.26 7.39 -13.93
C TYR A 323 -6.22 7.06 -12.87
N HIS A 324 -6.17 5.81 -12.42
CA HIS A 324 -5.00 5.25 -11.75
C HIS A 324 -3.99 4.81 -12.79
N ILE A 325 -2.74 5.32 -12.72
CA ILE A 325 -1.71 5.06 -13.72
C ILE A 325 -0.36 4.88 -13.03
N TYR A 326 0.08 3.63 -12.94
CA TYR A 326 1.38 3.24 -12.39
C TYR A 326 2.39 3.00 -13.51
N PRO A 327 3.70 3.22 -13.30
CA PRO A 327 4.69 3.16 -14.38
C PRO A 327 5.16 1.75 -14.76
N TYR A 328 4.68 0.72 -14.08
CA TYR A 328 5.16 -0.67 -14.18
C TYR A 328 4.05 -1.69 -14.54
N TYR A 329 2.79 -1.27 -14.59
CA TYR A 329 1.64 -2.14 -14.82
C TYR A 329 0.57 -1.38 -15.61
N PRO A 330 -0.14 -2.04 -16.56
CA PRO A 330 0.06 -3.40 -17.07
C PRO A 330 1.31 -3.57 -17.95
N ASP A 331 1.50 -4.78 -18.49
CA ASP A 331 2.67 -5.17 -19.29
C ASP A 331 2.77 -4.38 -20.61
N LEU A 332 1.68 -3.81 -21.12
CA LEU A 332 1.67 -2.89 -22.25
C LEU A 332 2.69 -1.74 -22.11
N LEU A 333 2.92 -1.25 -20.89
CA LEU A 333 3.91 -0.19 -20.66
C LEU A 333 5.35 -0.66 -20.91
N SER A 334 5.59 -1.96 -20.87
CA SER A 334 6.89 -2.61 -21.12
C SER A 334 7.02 -3.14 -22.54
N TYR A 335 5.92 -3.54 -23.18
CA TYR A 335 5.97 -4.33 -24.42
C TYR A 335 5.28 -3.69 -25.63
N GLU A 336 4.63 -2.53 -25.51
CA GLU A 336 4.18 -1.81 -26.68
C GLU A 336 5.29 -0.98 -27.33
N ASP A 337 5.62 -1.30 -28.59
CA ASP A 337 6.66 -0.62 -29.37
C ASP A 337 6.48 0.91 -29.40
N LYS A 338 5.24 1.39 -29.49
CA LYS A 338 4.95 2.83 -29.54
C LYS A 338 5.34 3.55 -28.24
N TYR A 339 5.24 2.89 -27.09
CA TYR A 339 5.65 3.46 -25.80
C TYR A 339 7.15 3.26 -25.57
N GLN A 340 7.71 2.10 -25.92
CA GLN A 340 9.14 1.80 -25.80
C GLN A 340 10.03 2.70 -26.67
N THR A 341 9.47 3.30 -27.72
CA THR A 341 10.19 4.24 -28.60
C THR A 341 9.80 5.70 -28.39
N TYR A 342 8.80 5.98 -27.54
CA TYR A 342 8.36 7.35 -27.26
C TYR A 342 9.44 8.12 -26.52
N LYS A 343 9.84 9.26 -27.10
CA LYS A 343 10.75 10.20 -26.45
C LYS A 343 9.95 11.37 -25.92
N ASP A 344 10.08 11.61 -24.62
CA ASP A 344 9.45 12.77 -24.00
C ASP A 344 10.15 14.09 -24.41
N ARG A 345 9.68 15.20 -23.84
CA ARG A 345 10.19 16.54 -24.16
C ARG A 345 11.66 16.76 -23.77
N THR A 346 12.24 15.89 -22.94
CA THR A 346 13.67 15.89 -22.59
C THR A 346 14.51 15.11 -23.60
N GLY A 347 13.88 14.41 -24.55
CA GLY A 347 14.53 13.56 -25.54
C GLY A 347 14.86 12.16 -25.04
N GLN A 348 14.45 11.81 -23.82
CA GLN A 348 14.65 10.49 -23.21
C GLN A 348 13.46 9.57 -23.50
N VAL A 349 13.74 8.27 -23.62
CA VAL A 349 12.69 7.26 -23.76
C VAL A 349 11.88 7.20 -22.46
N ASN A 350 10.56 7.33 -22.57
CA ASN A 350 9.66 7.39 -21.43
C ASN A 350 8.30 6.75 -21.76
N PRO A 351 8.15 5.43 -21.58
CA PRO A 351 6.91 4.71 -21.92
C PRO A 351 5.69 5.23 -21.18
N TYR A 352 5.86 5.61 -19.92
CA TYR A 352 4.81 6.25 -19.11
C TYR A 352 4.29 7.54 -19.76
N ALA A 353 5.19 8.43 -20.20
CA ALA A 353 4.77 9.65 -20.90
C ALA A 353 4.13 9.36 -22.27
N GLY A 354 4.56 8.30 -22.95
CA GLY A 354 3.94 7.83 -24.20
C GLY A 354 2.49 7.43 -24.00
N TYR A 355 2.22 6.63 -22.98
CA TYR A 355 0.85 6.25 -22.58
C TYR A 355 0.02 7.49 -22.20
N LEU A 356 0.57 8.36 -21.34
CA LEU A 356 -0.12 9.59 -20.94
C LEU A 356 -0.52 10.47 -22.12
N ARG A 357 0.33 10.56 -23.15
CA ARG A 357 0.06 11.31 -24.38
C ARG A 357 -1.14 10.73 -25.14
N ASP A 358 -1.16 9.42 -25.37
CA ASP A 358 -2.26 8.77 -26.10
C ASP A 358 -3.58 8.90 -25.34
N LEU A 359 -3.56 8.71 -24.01
CA LEU A 359 -4.73 8.88 -23.17
C LEU A 359 -5.23 10.34 -23.17
N ARG A 360 -4.32 11.32 -23.17
CA ARG A 360 -4.68 12.74 -23.27
C ARG A 360 -5.31 13.07 -24.62
N GLU A 361 -4.80 12.48 -25.71
CA GLU A 361 -5.34 12.65 -27.07
C GLU A 361 -6.78 12.11 -27.19
N HIS A 362 -7.08 10.99 -26.53
CA HIS A 362 -8.44 10.44 -26.47
C HIS A 362 -9.41 11.37 -25.72
N HIS A 363 -8.97 11.96 -24.62
CA HIS A 363 -9.82 12.76 -23.72
C HIS A 363 -9.90 14.25 -24.08
N GLN A 364 -9.69 14.65 -25.33
CA GLN A 364 -9.70 16.09 -25.69
C GLN A 364 -10.99 16.81 -25.26
N GLY A 365 -10.83 17.97 -24.62
CA GLY A 365 -11.95 18.85 -24.25
C GLY A 365 -12.57 18.62 -22.88
N ILE A 366 -12.12 17.61 -22.12
CA ILE A 366 -12.47 17.45 -20.70
C ILE A 366 -11.21 17.41 -19.82
N PRO A 367 -11.28 17.83 -18.54
CA PRO A 367 -10.16 17.72 -17.64
C PRO A 367 -9.77 16.26 -17.43
N LEU A 368 -8.47 16.00 -17.26
CA LEU A 368 -7.94 14.66 -17.02
C LEU A 368 -6.98 14.68 -15.84
N ILE A 369 -7.26 13.86 -14.83
CA ILE A 369 -6.48 13.78 -13.60
C ILE A 369 -5.90 12.37 -13.48
N VAL A 370 -4.61 12.29 -13.19
CA VAL A 370 -4.02 11.05 -12.69
C VAL A 370 -4.33 10.96 -11.20
N ALA A 371 -5.35 10.17 -10.86
CA ALA A 371 -5.87 10.01 -9.50
C ALA A 371 -5.00 9.11 -8.63
N GLU A 372 -4.12 8.30 -9.23
CA GLU A 372 -3.05 7.58 -8.54
C GLU A 372 -1.82 7.45 -9.42
N TYR A 373 -0.64 7.73 -8.84
CA TYR A 373 0.66 7.39 -9.40
C TYR A 373 1.66 7.19 -8.26
N GLY A 374 2.69 6.38 -8.47
CA GLY A 374 3.80 6.27 -7.53
C GLY A 374 4.59 4.97 -7.69
N VAL A 375 5.70 4.88 -6.94
CA VAL A 375 6.44 3.62 -6.70
C VAL A 375 6.69 3.43 -5.19
N PRO A 376 6.83 2.18 -4.70
CA PRO A 376 7.07 1.91 -3.28
C PRO A 376 8.57 1.87 -2.93
N SER A 377 8.89 2.16 -1.66
CA SER A 377 10.26 2.10 -1.09
C SER A 377 10.53 0.79 -0.30
N SER A 378 10.05 -0.33 -0.81
CA SER A 378 10.08 -1.65 -0.16
C SER A 378 11.37 -2.44 -0.40
N ARG A 379 11.62 -3.44 0.46
CA ARG A 379 12.70 -4.44 0.29
C ARG A 379 12.38 -5.52 -0.73
N GLY A 380 11.08 -5.84 -0.92
CA GLY A 380 10.57 -6.70 -1.98
C GLY A 380 10.22 -5.94 -3.26
N LEU A 381 10.08 -6.68 -4.35
CA LEU A 381 9.71 -6.21 -5.69
C LEU A 381 8.66 -7.16 -6.27
N ALA A 382 7.58 -6.61 -6.81
CA ALA A 382 6.52 -7.39 -7.46
C ALA A 382 6.55 -7.35 -8.98
N HIS A 383 7.12 -6.31 -9.57
CA HIS A 383 7.21 -6.16 -11.02
C HIS A 383 8.41 -5.30 -11.40
N TYR A 384 9.12 -5.68 -12.47
CA TYR A 384 10.09 -4.77 -13.11
C TYR A 384 9.33 -3.76 -13.97
N GLY A 385 9.69 -2.49 -13.82
CA GLY A 385 9.12 -1.41 -14.63
C GLY A 385 10.11 -0.91 -15.68
N PRO A 386 9.64 -0.40 -16.83
CA PRO A 386 10.50 0.26 -17.79
C PRO A 386 11.30 1.39 -17.12
N VAL A 387 12.52 1.62 -17.61
CA VAL A 387 13.44 2.65 -17.11
C VAL A 387 13.66 2.60 -15.59
N ASN A 388 13.71 1.39 -15.01
CA ASN A 388 13.90 1.10 -13.58
C ASN A 388 12.81 1.67 -12.67
N ARG A 389 11.60 1.91 -13.17
CA ARG A 389 10.46 2.34 -12.34
C ARG A 389 9.71 1.14 -11.77
N ASN A 390 10.43 0.30 -11.04
CA ASN A 390 9.93 -0.98 -10.54
C ASN A 390 8.83 -0.82 -9.48
N GLN A 391 8.01 -1.85 -9.31
CA GLN A 391 7.07 -1.97 -8.19
C GLN A 391 7.80 -2.49 -6.93
N GLY A 392 8.72 -1.69 -6.42
CA GLY A 392 9.52 -1.98 -5.22
C GLY A 392 11.02 -2.06 -5.48
N LEU A 393 11.76 -2.37 -4.42
CA LEU A 393 13.23 -2.36 -4.38
C LEU A 393 13.84 -0.97 -4.68
N HIS A 394 13.19 0.08 -4.19
CA HIS A 394 13.71 1.45 -4.22
C HIS A 394 14.07 1.91 -2.81
N THR A 395 15.13 2.69 -2.70
CA THR A 395 15.37 3.50 -1.51
C THR A 395 14.30 4.58 -1.37
N GLU A 396 14.14 5.13 -0.17
CA GLU A 396 13.25 6.30 0.05
C GLU A 396 13.64 7.49 -0.83
N GLN A 397 14.93 7.65 -1.13
CA GLN A 397 15.40 8.69 -2.03
C GLN A 397 15.01 8.41 -3.48
N GLU A 398 15.27 7.21 -3.99
CA GLU A 398 14.89 6.79 -5.35
C GLU A 398 13.37 6.88 -5.56
N GLN A 399 12.58 6.50 -4.55
CA GLN A 399 11.13 6.70 -4.56
C GLN A 399 10.76 8.18 -4.82
N GLY A 400 11.39 9.11 -4.09
CA GLY A 400 11.15 10.55 -4.26
C GLY A 400 11.51 11.04 -5.67
N GLU A 401 12.68 10.64 -6.17
CA GLU A 401 13.19 11.02 -7.49
C GLU A 401 12.30 10.48 -8.63
N ILE A 402 11.89 9.21 -8.55
CA ILE A 402 10.98 8.58 -9.51
C ILE A 402 9.62 9.27 -9.47
N ASN A 403 9.03 9.45 -8.28
CA ASN A 403 7.72 10.07 -8.14
C ASN A 403 7.72 11.53 -8.63
N ALA A 404 8.79 12.30 -8.38
CA ALA A 404 8.95 13.65 -8.95
C ALA A 404 9.03 13.62 -10.49
N SER A 405 9.73 12.63 -11.07
CA SER A 405 9.80 12.43 -12.53
C SER A 405 8.44 12.06 -13.15
N LEU A 406 7.65 11.21 -12.47
CA LEU A 406 6.28 10.87 -12.88
C LEU A 406 5.37 12.10 -12.84
N TYR A 407 5.37 12.82 -11.73
CA TYR A 407 4.63 14.08 -11.55
C TYR A 407 4.94 15.09 -12.67
N GLN A 408 6.23 15.27 -12.99
CA GLN A 408 6.67 16.13 -14.08
C GLN A 408 6.20 15.62 -15.46
N SER A 409 6.14 14.31 -15.67
CA SER A 409 5.63 13.72 -16.92
C SER A 409 4.13 14.00 -17.09
N ILE A 410 3.33 13.81 -16.02
CA ILE A 410 1.89 14.12 -16.00
C ILE A 410 1.63 15.59 -16.35
N TYR A 411 2.35 16.52 -15.70
CA TYR A 411 2.25 17.94 -16.01
C TYR A 411 2.65 18.24 -17.48
N ASN A 412 3.72 17.60 -17.97
CA ASN A 412 4.22 17.82 -19.32
C ASN A 412 3.27 17.34 -20.42
N GLU A 413 2.51 16.26 -20.15
CA GLU A 413 1.50 15.74 -21.07
C GLU A 413 0.13 16.41 -20.90
N SER A 414 0.08 17.59 -20.24
CA SER A 414 -1.08 18.49 -20.20
C SER A 414 -2.30 17.92 -19.50
N TYR A 415 -2.07 17.22 -18.39
CA TYR A 415 -3.10 16.82 -17.44
C TYR A 415 -3.45 17.99 -16.51
N ASP A 416 -4.60 17.88 -15.85
CA ASP A 416 -5.13 18.86 -14.90
C ASP A 416 -4.72 18.57 -13.46
N GLY A 417 -4.26 17.37 -13.15
CA GLY A 417 -3.78 17.05 -11.81
C GLY A 417 -3.10 15.70 -11.68
N ALA A 418 -2.40 15.54 -10.57
CA ALA A 418 -1.68 14.34 -10.17
C ALA A 418 -1.81 14.11 -8.66
N MET A 419 -2.36 12.97 -8.28
CA MET A 419 -2.56 12.57 -6.88
C MET A 419 -1.62 11.41 -6.55
N LEU A 420 -0.63 11.67 -5.69
CA LEU A 420 0.39 10.70 -5.31
C LEU A 420 -0.23 9.56 -4.49
N PHE A 421 0.11 8.32 -4.81
CA PHE A 421 -0.17 7.16 -3.97
C PHE A 421 1.11 6.81 -3.19
N SER A 422 1.18 7.00 -1.88
CA SER A 422 0.14 7.53 -0.96
C SER A 422 0.75 8.41 0.15
N TRP A 423 -0.09 8.96 1.04
CA TRP A 423 0.37 9.71 2.19
C TRP A 423 1.16 8.84 3.18
N GLN A 424 0.57 7.77 3.72
CA GLN A 424 1.19 6.91 4.72
C GLN A 424 1.38 5.46 4.26
N ASP A 425 2.38 4.77 4.84
CA ASP A 425 2.55 3.32 4.76
C ASP A 425 1.36 2.61 5.45
N GLU A 426 0.90 1.48 4.89
CA GLU A 426 -0.27 0.74 5.40
C GLU A 426 0.02 -0.77 5.51
N TRP A 427 0.16 -1.28 6.73
CA TRP A 427 0.64 -2.65 7.00
C TRP A 427 -0.34 -3.76 6.61
N PHE A 428 -1.63 -3.46 6.40
CA PHE A 428 -2.61 -4.50 6.06
C PHE A 428 -2.50 -4.99 4.61
N LYS A 429 -1.75 -4.25 3.77
CA LYS A 429 -1.73 -4.50 2.34
C LYS A 429 -1.03 -5.81 1.99
N ILE A 430 -1.36 -6.31 0.81
CA ILE A 430 -0.90 -7.60 0.27
C ILE A 430 -0.45 -7.41 -1.17
N THR A 431 0.40 -8.30 -1.67
CA THR A 431 0.82 -8.30 -3.07
C THR A 431 0.79 -9.72 -3.65
N TRP A 432 0.52 -9.85 -4.95
CA TRP A 432 0.27 -11.15 -5.59
C TRP A 432 1.39 -12.18 -5.41
N ASN A 433 2.65 -11.74 -5.33
CA ASN A 433 3.82 -12.62 -5.24
C ASN A 433 4.22 -13.01 -3.81
N THR A 434 3.61 -12.37 -2.80
CA THR A 434 3.73 -12.73 -1.37
C THR A 434 2.42 -13.23 -0.77
N LEU A 435 1.30 -13.14 -1.49
CA LEU A 435 -0.05 -13.41 -1.01
C LEU A 435 -0.21 -14.75 -0.28
N GLU A 436 0.36 -15.83 -0.82
CA GLU A 436 0.29 -17.15 -0.18
C GLU A 436 1.11 -17.24 1.11
N LEU A 437 2.09 -16.36 1.29
CA LEU A 437 2.98 -16.27 2.46
C LEU A 437 2.48 -15.25 3.50
N ASP A 438 1.63 -14.30 3.14
CA ASP A 438 0.97 -13.35 4.05
C ASP A 438 -0.28 -13.96 4.71
N THR A 439 -0.10 -15.06 5.45
CA THR A 439 -1.20 -15.92 5.93
C THR A 439 -1.13 -16.28 7.41
N PRO A 440 -2.26 -16.24 8.15
CA PRO A 440 -3.62 -15.89 7.67
C PRO A 440 -3.79 -14.38 7.42
N SER A 441 -4.58 -14.03 6.40
CA SER A 441 -4.79 -12.63 5.98
C SER A 441 -5.35 -11.74 7.10
N SER A 442 -6.11 -12.30 8.04
CA SER A 442 -6.63 -11.59 9.22
C SER A 442 -5.53 -11.09 10.17
N ARG A 443 -4.29 -11.57 10.02
CA ARG A 443 -3.14 -11.17 10.84
C ARG A 443 -2.20 -10.18 10.14
N ARG A 444 -2.44 -9.86 8.87
CA ARG A 444 -1.61 -8.93 8.09
C ARG A 444 -1.41 -7.56 8.76
N PRO A 445 -2.43 -6.92 9.39
CA PRO A 445 -2.20 -5.63 10.05
C PRO A 445 -1.22 -5.65 11.22
N TYR A 446 -0.90 -6.82 11.79
CA TYR A 446 -0.17 -6.93 13.06
C TYR A 446 1.35 -7.02 12.91
N TRP A 447 1.91 -6.96 11.72
CA TRP A 447 3.35 -6.94 11.51
C TRP A 447 3.67 -6.25 10.20
N ARG A 448 4.85 -5.67 10.05
CA ARG A 448 5.26 -4.96 8.82
C ARG A 448 6.07 -5.90 7.94
N ASN A 449 5.58 -6.20 6.75
CA ASN A 449 6.26 -7.12 5.85
C ASN A 449 7.04 -6.35 4.79
N MET A 450 8.36 -6.26 5.00
CA MET A 450 9.24 -5.53 4.08
C MET A 450 9.29 -6.09 2.66
N LEU A 451 8.86 -7.35 2.45
CA LEU A 451 8.79 -7.98 1.14
C LEU A 451 7.49 -7.69 0.38
N THR A 452 6.45 -7.17 1.05
CA THR A 452 5.18 -6.82 0.44
C THR A 452 5.21 -5.34 0.06
N ASN A 453 5.51 -5.05 -1.20
CA ASN A 453 5.73 -3.69 -1.69
C ASN A 453 4.54 -2.75 -1.50
N GLU A 454 3.31 -3.27 -1.53
CA GLU A 454 2.09 -2.47 -1.39
C GLU A 454 2.01 -1.71 -0.05
N GLU A 455 2.70 -2.15 0.99
CA GLU A 455 2.73 -1.49 2.30
C GLU A 455 3.55 -0.20 2.33
N HIS A 456 4.40 0.02 1.32
CA HIS A 456 5.52 0.96 1.38
C HIS A 456 5.43 2.13 0.39
N PHE A 457 4.22 2.44 -0.11
CA PHE A 457 3.97 3.57 -0.98
C PHE A 457 3.98 4.93 -0.28
N GLY A 458 3.74 4.97 1.03
CA GLY A 458 3.63 6.21 1.79
C GLY A 458 4.86 7.10 1.69
N VAL A 459 4.67 8.41 1.72
CA VAL A 459 5.75 9.39 1.99
C VAL A 459 5.98 9.60 3.50
N LEU A 460 5.01 9.18 4.31
CA LEU A 460 5.07 9.06 5.75
C LEU A 460 5.30 7.58 6.10
N ALA A 461 6.49 7.26 6.59
CA ALA A 461 6.79 5.93 7.11
C ALA A 461 6.03 5.73 8.44
N VAL A 462 5.48 4.53 8.59
CA VAL A 462 4.90 4.07 9.86
C VAL A 462 5.75 2.90 10.35
N GLU A 463 6.63 3.19 11.31
CA GLU A 463 7.73 2.33 11.74
C GLU A 463 7.40 1.62 13.07
N PRO A 464 7.88 0.38 13.30
CA PRO A 464 7.68 -0.33 14.55
C PRO A 464 8.25 0.40 15.78
N GLY A 465 7.67 0.16 16.96
CA GLY A 465 8.10 0.77 18.22
C GLY A 465 7.37 2.08 18.54
N LYS A 466 7.35 2.48 19.82
CA LYS A 466 6.52 3.62 20.28
C LYS A 466 7.11 4.98 19.94
N SER A 467 8.40 5.03 19.67
CA SER A 467 9.12 6.23 19.31
C SER A 467 10.41 5.86 18.55
N PRO A 468 11.06 6.83 17.89
CA PRO A 468 12.33 6.59 17.18
C PRO A 468 13.43 6.00 18.07
N GLU A 469 13.42 6.29 19.38
CA GLU A 469 14.40 5.78 20.33
C GLU A 469 14.25 4.27 20.61
N ASP A 470 13.09 3.68 20.28
CA ASP A 470 12.86 2.24 20.34
C ASP A 470 13.45 1.53 19.12
N THR A 471 13.78 2.20 18.01
CA THR A 471 14.29 1.56 16.79
C THR A 471 15.75 1.14 16.95
N ILE A 472 16.10 -0.05 16.46
CA ILE A 472 17.52 -0.42 16.30
C ILE A 472 18.02 0.18 14.99
N VAL A 473 19.09 0.95 15.09
CA VAL A 473 19.68 1.67 13.97
C VAL A 473 21.01 1.01 13.63
N LEU A 474 21.18 0.57 12.38
CA LEU A 474 22.45 0.02 11.93
C LEU A 474 23.43 1.18 11.67
N ASP A 475 24.29 1.50 12.62
CA ASP A 475 25.23 2.63 12.55
C ASP A 475 26.58 2.36 13.24
N GLY A 476 26.76 1.17 13.82
CA GLY A 476 27.96 0.76 14.55
C GLY A 476 28.01 1.24 15.99
N GLN A 477 27.02 2.00 16.45
CA GLN A 477 26.82 2.36 17.85
C GLN A 477 25.90 1.33 18.51
N THR A 478 25.96 1.18 19.83
CA THR A 478 25.16 0.14 20.51
C THR A 478 24.32 0.65 21.67
N ASP A 479 24.15 1.97 21.77
CA ASP A 479 23.41 2.59 22.87
C ASP A 479 21.91 2.25 22.79
N ASP A 480 21.38 2.02 21.60
CA ASP A 480 20.02 1.53 21.33
C ASP A 480 19.83 0.08 21.79
N TRP A 481 20.79 -0.80 21.54
CA TRP A 481 20.80 -2.18 22.05
C TRP A 481 20.76 -2.23 23.57
N ASP A 482 21.48 -1.34 24.25
CA ASP A 482 21.52 -1.26 25.71
C ASP A 482 20.17 -0.79 26.31
N ARG A 483 19.34 -0.07 25.53
CA ARG A 483 17.98 0.35 25.92
C ARG A 483 16.92 -0.72 25.68
N ARG A 484 17.19 -1.73 24.84
CA ARG A 484 16.22 -2.77 24.50
C ARG A 484 15.99 -3.72 25.68
N LYS A 485 14.70 -3.95 25.99
CA LYS A 485 14.28 -4.83 27.09
C LYS A 485 14.31 -6.31 26.74
N HIS A 486 14.06 -6.66 25.48
CA HIS A 486 13.88 -8.04 25.02
C HIS A 486 15.08 -8.52 24.20
N THR A 487 16.24 -8.58 24.86
CA THR A 487 17.48 -9.09 24.25
C THR A 487 17.91 -10.41 24.88
N VAL A 488 18.46 -11.29 24.06
CA VAL A 488 19.17 -12.49 24.52
C VAL A 488 20.61 -12.36 24.04
N THR A 489 21.57 -12.56 24.94
CA THR A 489 23.01 -12.50 24.60
C THR A 489 23.69 -13.81 24.93
N LYS A 490 24.55 -14.27 24.01
CA LYS A 490 25.42 -15.43 24.20
C LYS A 490 26.87 -15.09 23.85
N ALA A 491 27.79 -15.52 24.71
CA ALA A 491 29.22 -15.39 24.48
C ALA A 491 29.77 -16.62 23.76
N TYR A 492 30.64 -16.35 22.79
CA TYR A 492 31.46 -17.30 22.04
C TYR A 492 32.93 -16.96 22.28
N PRO A 493 33.90 -17.82 21.91
CA PRO A 493 35.31 -17.62 22.25
C PRO A 493 35.89 -16.24 21.90
N ASN A 494 35.45 -15.63 20.79
CA ASN A 494 36.00 -14.36 20.28
C ASN A 494 34.96 -13.26 20.06
N TYR A 495 33.69 -13.51 20.34
CA TYR A 495 32.62 -12.53 20.11
C TYR A 495 31.39 -12.83 20.96
N THR A 496 30.49 -11.87 21.09
CA THR A 496 29.14 -12.09 21.61
C THR A 496 28.12 -11.94 20.49
N LEU A 497 27.06 -12.74 20.52
CA LEU A 497 25.86 -12.55 19.70
C LEU A 497 24.74 -12.09 20.62
N THR A 498 24.09 -10.99 20.26
CA THR A 498 22.87 -10.49 20.90
C THR A 498 21.74 -10.48 19.88
N THR A 499 20.55 -10.94 20.25
CA THR A 499 19.37 -10.99 19.37
C THR A 499 18.18 -10.29 20.01
N SER A 500 17.42 -9.56 19.19
CA SER A 500 16.15 -8.92 19.55
C SER A 500 15.18 -8.95 18.35
N HIS A 501 13.98 -8.38 18.49
CA HIS A 501 13.03 -8.21 17.40
C HIS A 501 12.17 -6.97 17.59
N ASP A 502 11.48 -6.59 16.52
CA ASP A 502 10.28 -5.76 16.53
C ASP A 502 9.22 -6.34 15.57
N GLU A 503 8.15 -5.59 15.32
CA GLU A 503 7.05 -6.00 14.44
C GLU A 503 7.45 -6.15 12.95
N ALA A 504 8.67 -5.82 12.54
CA ALA A 504 9.16 -5.93 11.17
C ALA A 504 10.37 -6.87 11.01
N TYR A 505 11.28 -6.88 11.99
CA TYR A 505 12.58 -7.53 11.86
C TYR A 505 12.98 -8.37 13.08
N VAL A 506 13.82 -9.37 12.80
CA VAL A 506 14.73 -9.97 13.78
C VAL A 506 16.08 -9.24 13.67
N TYR A 507 16.60 -8.76 14.80
CA TYR A 507 17.88 -8.05 14.86
C TYR A 507 18.96 -8.92 15.49
N MET A 508 20.19 -8.80 15.00
CA MET A 508 21.38 -9.42 15.59
C MET A 508 22.53 -8.42 15.71
N LEU A 509 23.26 -8.50 16.81
CA LEU A 509 24.46 -7.73 17.11
C LEU A 509 25.61 -8.68 17.42
N LEU A 510 26.67 -8.62 16.63
CA LEU A 510 27.92 -9.35 16.85
C LEU A 510 29.00 -8.38 17.31
N LYS A 511 29.49 -8.54 18.53
CA LYS A 511 30.61 -7.76 19.09
C LYS A 511 31.86 -8.61 19.20
N ASN A 512 32.90 -8.28 18.44
CA ASN A 512 34.20 -8.95 18.50
C ASN A 512 34.98 -8.50 19.75
N THR A 513 35.50 -9.45 20.51
CA THR A 513 36.26 -9.20 21.74
C THR A 513 37.77 -9.09 21.53
N LYS A 514 38.24 -9.30 20.29
CA LYS A 514 39.66 -9.32 19.92
C LYS A 514 40.08 -8.17 19.01
N GLY A 515 39.16 -7.31 18.60
CA GLY A 515 39.42 -6.15 17.73
C GLY A 515 38.41 -6.07 16.59
N ASP A 516 38.83 -5.49 15.47
CA ASP A 516 37.95 -5.22 14.34
C ASP A 516 37.63 -6.48 13.52
N TRP A 517 36.45 -6.50 12.91
CA TRP A 517 36.07 -7.52 11.94
C TRP A 517 36.83 -7.38 10.63
N LYS A 518 37.31 -8.50 10.09
CA LYS A 518 37.99 -8.60 8.78
C LYS A 518 37.21 -9.54 7.86
N LEU A 519 36.00 -9.12 7.49
CA LEU A 519 35.03 -9.98 6.80
C LEU A 519 35.45 -10.40 5.40
N ASP A 520 36.24 -9.58 4.70
CA ASP A 520 36.71 -9.90 3.34
C ASP A 520 37.58 -11.17 3.34
N ASP A 521 38.49 -11.27 4.31
CA ASP A 521 39.40 -12.41 4.50
C ASP A 521 38.72 -13.56 5.26
N ASN A 522 37.86 -13.24 6.22
CA ASN A 522 37.25 -14.18 7.15
C ASN A 522 35.74 -13.98 7.20
N PRO A 523 34.97 -14.69 6.34
CA PRO A 523 33.53 -14.54 6.31
C PRO A 523 32.90 -14.91 7.66
N MET A 524 31.81 -14.25 8.01
CA MET A 524 30.94 -14.65 9.10
C MET A 524 29.78 -15.47 8.55
N TYR A 525 29.51 -16.63 9.13
CA TYR A 525 28.36 -17.46 8.81
C TYR A 525 27.39 -17.51 9.98
N LEU A 526 26.09 -17.42 9.71
CA LEU A 526 25.03 -17.63 10.70
C LEU A 526 24.08 -18.69 10.16
N GLY A 527 23.93 -19.80 10.88
CA GLY A 527 22.87 -20.77 10.64
C GLY A 527 21.59 -20.35 11.39
N PHE A 528 20.43 -20.53 10.76
CA PHE A 528 19.13 -20.36 11.39
C PHE A 528 18.35 -21.67 11.39
N ASP A 529 18.03 -22.14 12.59
CA ASP A 529 17.14 -23.28 12.87
C ASP A 529 15.86 -22.73 13.53
N THR A 530 14.74 -22.85 12.82
CA THR A 530 13.40 -22.43 13.27
C THR A 530 12.44 -23.60 13.40
N LEU A 531 12.60 -24.63 12.55
CA LEU A 531 11.75 -25.82 12.51
C LEU A 531 12.59 -27.09 12.63
N ASN A 532 11.92 -28.23 12.86
CA ASN A 532 12.62 -29.51 12.81
C ASN A 532 12.88 -29.89 11.36
N GLY A 533 14.14 -30.09 10.98
CA GLY A 533 14.53 -30.47 9.64
C GLY A 533 15.94 -29.99 9.31
N GLY A 534 16.18 -29.69 8.04
CA GLY A 534 17.34 -28.93 7.58
C GLY A 534 18.62 -29.75 7.46
N SER A 535 19.71 -29.04 7.14
CA SER A 535 21.05 -29.64 7.01
C SER A 535 22.01 -29.10 8.07
N THR A 536 22.86 -29.98 8.58
CA THR A 536 23.97 -29.60 9.48
C THR A 536 25.20 -29.11 8.72
N THR A 537 25.18 -29.15 7.39
CA THR A 537 26.23 -28.64 6.50
C THR A 537 25.60 -27.75 5.42
N ALA A 538 26.38 -26.82 4.87
CA ALA A 538 25.91 -25.95 3.79
C ALA A 538 27.01 -25.74 2.75
N ASP A 539 26.69 -25.92 1.47
CA ASP A 539 27.59 -25.59 0.35
C ASP A 539 28.00 -24.11 0.34
N LYS A 540 27.14 -23.24 0.89
CA LYS A 540 27.39 -21.79 1.06
C LYS A 540 28.24 -21.43 2.28
N ALA A 541 28.49 -22.38 3.19
CA ALA A 541 29.38 -22.22 4.34
C ALA A 541 30.41 -23.37 4.38
N PRO A 542 31.33 -23.44 3.40
CA PRO A 542 32.26 -24.55 3.29
C PRO A 542 33.17 -24.66 4.52
N GLY A 543 33.24 -25.87 5.09
CA GLY A 543 34.03 -26.14 6.29
C GLY A 543 33.33 -25.83 7.61
N VAL A 544 32.10 -25.31 7.59
CA VAL A 544 31.26 -25.16 8.78
C VAL A 544 30.39 -26.41 8.96
N SER A 545 30.28 -26.89 10.20
CA SER A 545 29.30 -27.89 10.59
C SER A 545 28.46 -27.35 11.73
N PHE A 546 27.15 -27.29 11.55
CA PHE A 546 26.19 -26.79 12.51
C PHE A 546 25.80 -27.88 13.53
N SER A 547 25.36 -27.45 14.71
CA SER A 547 24.88 -28.31 15.78
C SER A 547 23.55 -28.99 15.46
N SER A 548 22.68 -28.32 14.70
CA SER A 548 21.38 -28.79 14.23
C SER A 548 21.17 -28.51 12.73
N GLY A 549 20.03 -28.94 12.18
CA GLY A 549 19.72 -28.68 10.78
C GLY A 549 19.20 -27.26 10.57
N GLN A 550 19.77 -26.56 9.58
CA GLN A 550 19.46 -25.16 9.30
C GLN A 550 18.48 -25.05 8.14
N GLU A 551 17.45 -24.19 8.27
CA GLU A 551 16.57 -23.77 7.18
C GLU A 551 17.24 -22.66 6.34
N PHE A 552 18.02 -21.79 6.98
CA PHE A 552 18.72 -20.70 6.31
C PHE A 552 20.17 -20.60 6.75
N VAL A 553 21.03 -20.12 5.85
CA VAL A 553 22.42 -19.78 6.14
C VAL A 553 22.70 -18.39 5.60
N MET A 554 23.07 -17.48 6.49
CA MET A 554 23.60 -16.17 6.13
C MET A 554 25.12 -16.24 6.02
N LYS A 555 25.64 -15.60 4.98
CA LYS A 555 27.06 -15.32 4.80
C LYS A 555 27.25 -13.81 4.77
N LEU A 556 28.19 -13.31 5.56
CA LEU A 556 28.65 -11.92 5.50
C LEU A 556 30.11 -11.89 5.04
N GLN A 557 30.37 -11.32 3.86
CA GLN A 557 31.70 -11.22 3.26
C GLN A 557 31.80 -9.98 2.36
N GLY A 558 31.73 -8.79 2.97
CA GLY A 558 31.77 -7.52 2.24
C GLY A 558 30.52 -7.29 1.38
N GLN A 559 30.41 -6.10 0.79
CA GLN A 559 29.17 -5.63 0.16
C GLN A 559 28.64 -6.52 -0.98
N LYS A 560 29.52 -7.19 -1.73
CA LYS A 560 29.13 -7.95 -2.94
C LYS A 560 28.94 -9.45 -2.73
N ASN A 561 29.35 -9.99 -1.57
CA ASN A 561 29.31 -11.44 -1.31
C ASN A 561 28.57 -11.77 0.00
N SER A 562 27.69 -10.87 0.45
CA SER A 562 26.82 -11.09 1.60
C SER A 562 25.42 -11.47 1.14
N ALA A 563 24.89 -12.59 1.63
CA ALA A 563 23.58 -13.11 1.25
C ALA A 563 23.00 -14.03 2.34
N LEU A 564 21.68 -14.13 2.36
CA LEU A 564 20.89 -15.13 3.06
C LEU A 564 20.43 -16.18 2.07
N TYR A 565 20.84 -17.43 2.29
CA TYR A 565 20.48 -18.56 1.45
C TYR A 565 19.45 -19.45 2.15
N VAL A 566 18.54 -20.03 1.37
CA VAL A 566 17.49 -20.92 1.84
C VAL A 566 17.84 -22.39 1.54
N GLY A 567 17.61 -23.29 2.49
CA GLY A 567 17.81 -24.72 2.29
C GLY A 567 16.90 -25.25 1.18
N SER A 568 17.43 -26.04 0.26
CA SER A 568 16.73 -26.39 -0.98
C SER A 568 15.39 -27.09 -0.77
N ALA A 569 15.25 -27.89 0.30
CA ALA A 569 14.01 -28.61 0.62
C ALA A 569 12.99 -27.74 1.38
N TYR A 570 13.44 -26.59 1.89
CA TYR A 570 12.63 -25.61 2.58
C TYR A 570 12.15 -24.49 1.65
N ASP A 571 12.82 -24.31 0.50
CA ASP A 571 12.51 -23.24 -0.44
C ASP A 571 11.11 -23.39 -1.09
N TYR A 572 10.22 -22.48 -0.73
CA TYR A 572 8.89 -22.35 -1.32
C TYR A 572 8.95 -22.03 -2.81
N HIS A 573 9.92 -21.21 -3.25
CA HIS A 573 10.00 -20.72 -4.62
C HIS A 573 10.27 -21.87 -5.60
N THR A 574 11.34 -22.65 -5.40
CA THR A 574 11.62 -23.80 -6.27
C THR A 574 10.61 -24.93 -6.11
N TRP A 575 9.98 -25.07 -4.94
CA TRP A 575 8.91 -26.03 -4.76
C TRP A 575 7.71 -25.70 -5.63
N LEU A 576 7.18 -24.48 -5.53
CA LEU A 576 5.96 -24.08 -6.23
C LEU A 576 6.23 -23.97 -7.73
N TYR A 577 7.16 -23.11 -8.13
CA TYR A 577 7.36 -22.77 -9.54
C TYR A 577 8.18 -23.84 -10.28
N GLY A 578 9.12 -24.48 -9.61
CA GLY A 578 9.92 -25.55 -10.18
C GLY A 578 9.24 -26.92 -10.14
N SER A 579 9.01 -27.45 -8.93
CA SER A 579 8.53 -28.82 -8.76
C SER A 579 7.04 -28.99 -9.06
N LYS A 580 6.17 -28.09 -8.57
CA LYS A 580 4.70 -28.23 -8.72
C LYS A 580 4.18 -27.70 -10.06
N LYS A 581 4.57 -26.49 -10.44
CA LYS A 581 4.06 -25.79 -11.65
C LYS A 581 4.88 -26.06 -12.90
N LYS A 582 6.12 -26.56 -12.78
CA LYS A 582 7.04 -26.85 -13.91
C LYS A 582 7.35 -25.61 -14.77
N GLN A 583 7.31 -24.42 -14.17
CA GLN A 583 7.63 -23.15 -14.81
C GLN A 583 9.13 -22.83 -14.73
N LEU A 584 9.82 -23.37 -13.72
CA LEU A 584 11.28 -23.26 -13.56
C LEU A 584 11.96 -24.63 -13.56
N PRO A 585 13.25 -24.71 -13.94
CA PRO A 585 14.05 -25.90 -13.73
C PRO A 585 14.14 -26.26 -12.24
N TRP A 586 14.08 -27.55 -11.93
CA TRP A 586 14.30 -28.06 -10.58
C TRP A 586 14.95 -29.45 -10.60
N GLN A 587 15.55 -29.89 -9.49
CA GLN A 587 16.27 -31.16 -9.38
C GLN A 587 15.76 -31.99 -8.20
N ASP A 588 15.66 -33.31 -8.34
CA ASP A 588 15.19 -34.23 -7.27
C ASP A 588 16.02 -34.13 -5.98
N SER A 589 17.31 -33.78 -6.10
CA SER A 589 18.17 -33.57 -4.94
C SER A 589 17.64 -32.45 -4.04
N TRP A 590 17.01 -31.41 -4.60
CA TRP A 590 16.54 -30.26 -3.84
C TRP A 590 15.47 -30.61 -2.82
N ALA A 591 14.73 -31.71 -3.00
CA ALA A 591 13.73 -32.18 -2.05
C ALA A 591 14.30 -32.84 -0.78
N ARG A 592 15.63 -32.97 -0.65
CA ARG A 592 16.30 -33.66 0.46
C ARG A 592 16.92 -32.65 1.42
N ALA A 593 16.32 -32.46 2.59
CA ALA A 593 16.74 -31.41 3.53
C ALA A 593 18.17 -31.59 4.06
N GLU A 594 18.64 -32.83 4.16
CA GLU A 594 19.93 -33.21 4.75
C GLU A 594 21.14 -33.11 3.80
N ASN A 595 20.92 -32.74 2.54
CA ASN A 595 21.95 -32.76 1.49
C ASN A 595 22.95 -31.58 1.54
N GLY A 596 22.68 -30.58 2.38
CA GLY A 596 23.48 -29.36 2.52
C GLY A 596 23.48 -28.43 1.31
N ILE A 597 22.46 -28.48 0.46
CA ILE A 597 22.28 -27.56 -0.67
C ILE A 597 21.46 -26.36 -0.22
N PHE A 598 22.04 -25.16 -0.33
CA PHE A 598 21.37 -23.90 -0.10
C PHE A 598 21.29 -23.10 -1.39
N LEU A 599 20.12 -22.53 -1.66
CA LEU A 599 19.77 -21.82 -2.87
C LEU A 599 19.69 -20.31 -2.60
N PRO A 600 19.92 -19.46 -3.63
CA PRO A 600 19.47 -18.08 -3.60
C PRO A 600 17.99 -18.02 -3.27
N TRP A 601 17.61 -17.13 -2.36
CA TRP A 601 16.20 -16.97 -2.03
C TRP A 601 15.56 -15.87 -2.86
N LYS A 602 14.44 -16.21 -3.51
CA LYS A 602 13.87 -15.44 -4.61
C LYS A 602 12.36 -15.24 -4.49
N LEU A 603 11.87 -14.13 -5.03
CA LEU A 603 10.46 -13.89 -5.29
C LEU A 603 10.18 -13.92 -6.80
N PRO A 604 9.02 -14.43 -7.24
CA PRO A 604 8.60 -14.31 -8.62
C PRO A 604 8.19 -12.86 -8.90
N VAL A 605 8.47 -12.38 -10.12
CA VAL A 605 8.10 -11.01 -10.56
C VAL A 605 7.37 -11.00 -11.89
N ASN A 606 7.44 -12.10 -12.64
CA ASN A 606 6.63 -12.39 -13.83
C ASN A 606 6.50 -13.91 -13.98
N LYS A 607 5.32 -14.41 -14.39
CA LYS A 607 5.06 -15.86 -14.60
C LYS A 607 5.39 -16.35 -16.01
N GLY A 608 5.88 -15.47 -16.88
CA GLY A 608 6.20 -15.73 -18.29
C GLY A 608 4.94 -15.82 -19.15
N PHE A 609 5.03 -15.29 -20.37
CA PHE A 609 3.90 -15.22 -21.30
C PHE A 609 4.39 -15.13 -22.75
N THR A 610 3.45 -15.11 -23.69
CA THR A 610 3.74 -14.89 -25.11
C THR A 610 3.05 -13.62 -25.56
N LEU A 611 3.83 -12.70 -26.14
CA LEU A 611 3.30 -11.43 -26.63
C LEU A 611 2.34 -11.69 -27.82
N PRO A 612 1.10 -11.16 -27.79
CA PRO A 612 0.10 -11.47 -28.82
C PRO A 612 0.52 -11.05 -30.23
N GLN A 613 1.16 -9.90 -30.42
CA GLN A 613 1.53 -9.43 -31.75
C GLN A 613 2.83 -10.05 -32.25
N THR A 614 3.88 -9.98 -31.44
CA THR A 614 5.23 -10.38 -31.87
C THR A 614 5.44 -11.90 -31.80
N GLN A 615 4.60 -12.62 -31.04
CA GLN A 615 4.76 -14.04 -30.70
C GLN A 615 6.07 -14.34 -29.96
N GLU A 616 6.73 -13.30 -29.45
CA GLU A 616 7.91 -13.45 -28.61
C GLU A 616 7.52 -14.05 -27.26
N LYS A 617 8.37 -14.97 -26.79
CA LYS A 617 8.20 -15.60 -25.47
C LYS A 617 8.98 -14.80 -24.44
N VAL A 618 8.26 -14.15 -23.54
CA VAL A 618 8.84 -13.54 -22.34
C VAL A 618 8.97 -14.63 -21.28
N PRO A 619 10.19 -14.91 -20.79
CA PRO A 619 10.40 -15.98 -19.81
C PRO A 619 9.81 -15.60 -18.45
N PHE A 620 9.70 -16.59 -17.57
CA PHE A 620 9.49 -16.35 -16.15
C PHE A 620 10.65 -15.50 -15.59
N GLU A 621 10.33 -14.53 -14.76
CA GLU A 621 11.33 -13.68 -14.11
C GLU A 621 11.18 -13.76 -12.58
N ASP A 622 12.33 -13.71 -11.92
CA ASP A 622 12.45 -13.68 -10.47
C ASP A 622 13.48 -12.62 -10.02
N VAL A 623 13.44 -12.29 -8.74
CA VAL A 623 14.39 -11.39 -8.09
C VAL A 623 14.97 -12.08 -6.86
N GLU A 624 16.30 -12.06 -6.73
CA GLU A 624 17.01 -12.58 -5.56
C GLU A 624 16.91 -11.59 -4.40
N ILE A 625 15.95 -11.81 -3.51
CA ILE A 625 15.78 -11.00 -2.31
C ILE A 625 16.77 -11.37 -1.19
N GLY A 626 17.43 -12.52 -1.30
CA GLY A 626 18.43 -13.00 -0.34
C GLY A 626 19.76 -12.24 -0.35
N LEU A 627 20.06 -11.44 -1.38
CA LEU A 627 21.25 -10.59 -1.41
C LEU A 627 21.17 -9.54 -0.30
N LEU A 628 22.19 -9.43 0.57
CA LEU A 628 22.13 -8.56 1.74
C LEU A 628 22.82 -7.22 1.47
N HIS A 629 22.09 -6.13 1.68
CA HIS A 629 22.61 -4.79 1.46
C HIS A 629 23.40 -4.31 2.67
N GLN A 630 24.68 -3.99 2.46
CA GLN A 630 25.47 -3.30 3.47
C GLN A 630 25.15 -1.80 3.45
N GLY A 631 24.81 -1.21 4.60
CA GLY A 631 24.51 0.21 4.69
C GLY A 631 24.03 0.62 6.07
N THR A 632 23.88 1.93 6.30
CA THR A 632 23.32 2.46 7.55
C THR A 632 21.83 2.71 7.43
N THR A 633 21.09 2.47 8.50
CA THR A 633 19.66 2.78 8.59
C THR A 633 19.39 4.05 9.38
N ASP A 634 20.43 4.82 9.70
CA ASP A 634 20.29 6.11 10.38
C ASP A 634 19.79 7.17 9.40
N PRO A 635 18.54 7.66 9.52
CA PRO A 635 18.00 8.67 8.61
C PRO A 635 18.69 10.03 8.75
N SER A 636 19.54 10.25 9.74
CA SER A 636 20.33 11.49 9.85
C SER A 636 21.59 11.50 8.98
N ARG A 637 22.01 10.33 8.46
CA ARG A 637 23.21 10.16 7.64
C ARG A 637 22.92 10.40 6.15
N ASP A 638 23.93 10.91 5.44
CA ASP A 638 23.87 11.04 3.97
C ASP A 638 23.88 9.66 3.29
N GLU A 639 24.49 8.65 3.92
CA GLU A 639 24.54 7.28 3.40
C GLU A 639 23.31 6.43 3.80
N PHE A 640 22.24 7.05 4.31
CA PHE A 640 21.03 6.36 4.72
C PHE A 640 20.49 5.46 3.61
N ASN A 641 20.22 4.21 3.96
CA ASN A 641 19.63 3.23 3.07
C ASN A 641 18.59 2.40 3.83
N ASN A 642 17.30 2.66 3.58
CA ASN A 642 16.18 1.89 4.14
C ASN A 642 16.17 0.42 3.69
N LEU A 643 16.93 0.04 2.67
CA LEU A 643 17.08 -1.34 2.20
C LEU A 643 18.25 -2.07 2.85
N ALA A 644 19.05 -1.40 3.69
CA ALA A 644 20.19 -2.02 4.36
C ALA A 644 19.76 -3.16 5.29
N ASP A 645 20.45 -4.29 5.21
CA ASP A 645 20.22 -5.48 6.03
C ASP A 645 21.30 -5.64 7.10
N TRP A 646 22.50 -5.08 6.87
CA TRP A 646 23.60 -5.16 7.82
C TRP A 646 24.57 -3.98 7.73
N TYR A 647 25.29 -3.73 8.83
CA TYR A 647 26.34 -2.73 8.93
C TYR A 647 27.52 -3.29 9.72
N VAL A 648 28.74 -2.82 9.40
CA VAL A 648 29.95 -3.20 10.13
C VAL A 648 30.81 -1.96 10.39
N SER A 649 31.21 -1.79 11.65
CA SER A 649 32.09 -0.71 12.08
C SER A 649 32.98 -1.21 13.22
N GLY A 650 34.29 -1.25 12.97
CA GLY A 650 35.27 -1.77 13.92
C GLY A 650 34.93 -3.18 14.41
N SER A 651 34.70 -3.33 15.71
CA SER A 651 34.34 -4.60 16.36
C SER A 651 32.85 -4.94 16.35
N VAL A 652 32.01 -4.10 15.75
CA VAL A 652 30.55 -4.24 15.75
C VAL A 652 30.06 -4.64 14.35
N ILE A 653 29.22 -5.67 14.30
CA ILE A 653 28.34 -5.96 13.17
C ILE A 653 26.90 -5.92 13.69
N GLU A 654 26.05 -5.20 12.98
CA GLU A 654 24.62 -5.15 13.24
C GLU A 654 23.87 -5.67 12.03
N ILE A 655 22.80 -6.41 12.26
CA ILE A 655 22.02 -7.09 11.23
C ILE A 655 20.54 -6.93 11.58
N ARG A 656 19.71 -6.68 10.58
CA ARG A 656 18.26 -6.83 10.67
C ARG A 656 17.76 -7.70 9.53
N VAL A 657 16.84 -8.60 9.83
CA VAL A 657 16.30 -9.57 8.85
C VAL A 657 14.78 -9.51 8.93
N PRO A 658 14.08 -9.12 7.85
CA PRO A 658 12.62 -9.14 7.83
C PRO A 658 12.08 -10.52 8.22
N TRP A 659 10.96 -10.59 8.91
CA TRP A 659 10.41 -11.88 9.39
C TRP A 659 10.18 -12.91 8.29
N MET A 660 9.60 -12.50 7.16
CA MET A 660 9.43 -13.38 5.99
C MET A 660 10.77 -13.92 5.48
N MET A 661 11.86 -13.20 5.76
CA MET A 661 13.24 -13.63 5.51
C MET A 661 13.76 -14.82 6.28
N LEU A 662 13.03 -15.24 7.30
CA LEU A 662 13.31 -16.45 8.06
C LEU A 662 12.16 -17.47 7.99
N GLY A 663 11.30 -17.37 6.98
CA GLY A 663 10.22 -18.32 6.76
C GLY A 663 8.88 -17.96 7.39
N PHE A 664 8.79 -16.83 8.10
CA PHE A 664 7.59 -16.50 8.86
C PHE A 664 6.47 -15.98 7.96
N THR A 665 5.28 -16.51 8.19
CA THR A 665 4.03 -16.06 7.56
C THR A 665 3.17 -15.25 8.52
N ASP A 666 3.33 -15.51 9.83
CA ASP A 666 2.78 -14.71 10.91
C ASP A 666 3.72 -14.77 12.12
N PRO A 667 4.69 -13.84 12.23
CA PRO A 667 5.61 -13.83 13.37
C PRO A 667 4.90 -13.50 14.69
N SER A 668 3.71 -12.87 14.64
CA SER A 668 2.94 -12.49 15.82
C SER A 668 2.30 -13.67 16.56
N GLN A 669 2.22 -14.83 15.90
CA GLN A 669 1.69 -16.10 16.42
C GLN A 669 2.65 -17.27 16.13
N HIS A 670 3.94 -16.95 15.93
CA HIS A 670 5.04 -17.88 15.66
C HIS A 670 4.79 -18.85 14.51
N LYS A 671 4.20 -18.39 13.39
CA LYS A 671 3.97 -19.24 12.22
C LYS A 671 5.02 -19.04 11.15
N ALA A 672 5.58 -20.16 10.70
CA ALA A 672 6.44 -20.23 9.52
C ALA A 672 5.94 -21.33 8.57
N TRP A 673 6.26 -21.21 7.28
CA TRP A 673 5.92 -22.26 6.32
C TRP A 673 6.70 -23.53 6.62
N ARG A 674 6.06 -24.69 6.50
CA ARG A 674 6.68 -26.00 6.67
C ARG A 674 7.35 -26.42 5.37
N TYR A 675 8.42 -27.24 5.47
CA TYR A 675 9.09 -27.97 4.38
C TYR A 675 8.12 -28.43 3.26
N PRO A 676 7.99 -27.66 2.17
CA PRO A 676 6.87 -27.82 1.26
C PRO A 676 7.02 -29.04 0.35
N TYR A 677 8.26 -29.47 0.07
CA TYR A 677 8.54 -30.72 -0.64
C TYR A 677 8.04 -31.95 0.13
N GLU A 678 8.32 -32.02 1.43
CA GLU A 678 7.87 -33.11 2.30
C GLU A 678 6.35 -33.07 2.49
N ALA A 679 5.81 -31.89 2.80
CA ALA A 679 4.39 -31.72 3.06
C ALA A 679 3.52 -31.92 1.81
N GLY A 680 4.10 -31.76 0.61
CA GLY A 680 3.41 -31.83 -0.67
C GLY A 680 2.44 -30.67 -0.93
N ALA A 681 2.36 -29.70 -0.02
CA ALA A 681 1.47 -28.53 0.00
C ALA A 681 2.11 -27.41 0.84
N LEU A 682 1.68 -26.17 0.62
CA LEU A 682 2.00 -25.06 1.52
C LEU A 682 1.21 -25.25 2.83
N LYS A 683 1.93 -25.45 3.93
CA LYS A 683 1.40 -25.62 5.29
C LYS A 683 2.25 -24.79 6.24
N PHE A 684 1.75 -24.56 7.44
CA PHE A 684 2.41 -23.72 8.43
C PHE A 684 2.55 -24.48 9.75
N ASP A 685 3.73 -24.38 10.36
CA ASP A 685 4.04 -24.97 11.67
C ASP A 685 4.36 -23.85 12.67
N GLU A 686 4.27 -24.20 13.96
CA GLU A 686 4.64 -23.31 15.06
C GLU A 686 6.16 -23.32 15.29
N VAL A 687 6.76 -22.14 15.34
CA VAL A 687 8.18 -21.90 15.62
C VAL A 687 8.37 -21.66 17.11
N LYS A 688 9.04 -22.58 17.81
CA LYS A 688 9.22 -22.48 19.27
C LYS A 688 10.30 -21.48 19.70
N ALA A 689 11.25 -21.22 18.80
CA ALA A 689 12.39 -20.34 18.98
C ALA A 689 13.09 -20.17 17.63
N ILE A 690 13.81 -19.07 17.44
CA ILE A 690 14.86 -18.97 16.42
C ILE A 690 16.17 -19.37 17.09
N ARG A 691 16.86 -20.36 16.54
CA ARG A 691 18.20 -20.76 16.97
C ARG A 691 19.21 -20.21 15.97
N VAL A 692 20.12 -19.36 16.46
CA VAL A 692 21.15 -18.74 15.64
C VAL A 692 22.51 -19.31 16.01
N GLU A 693 23.22 -19.90 15.05
CA GLU A 693 24.53 -20.49 15.26
C GLU A 693 25.62 -19.73 14.47
N PRO A 694 26.45 -18.91 15.15
CA PRO A 694 27.49 -18.09 14.52
C PRO A 694 28.84 -18.80 14.38
N HIS A 695 29.47 -18.64 13.21
CA HIS A 695 30.79 -19.17 12.89
C HIS A 695 31.65 -18.11 12.18
N GLY A 696 32.74 -17.67 12.83
CA GLY A 696 33.70 -16.73 12.24
C GLY A 696 34.87 -17.43 11.54
N GLY A 697 35.07 -17.15 10.26
CA GLY A 697 36.20 -17.62 9.45
C GLY A 697 36.09 -19.07 8.95
N THR A 698 37.03 -19.49 8.11
CA THR A 698 37.20 -20.88 7.65
C THR A 698 38.53 -21.41 8.20
N ALA A 699 38.51 -22.14 9.32
CA ALA A 699 39.72 -22.75 9.84
C ALA A 699 40.13 -23.97 8.99
N PRO A 700 41.42 -24.15 8.65
CA PRO A 700 41.94 -25.42 8.11
C PRO A 700 41.71 -26.53 9.15
N GLY A 701 40.75 -27.42 8.88
CA GLY A 701 40.30 -28.46 9.83
C GLY A 701 38.80 -28.44 10.15
N GLY A 702 38.07 -27.43 9.65
CA GLY A 702 36.65 -27.23 9.94
C GLY A 702 36.43 -26.40 11.20
N VAL A 703 35.32 -25.67 11.27
CA VAL A 703 34.93 -24.92 12.49
C VAL A 703 34.14 -25.86 13.40
N GLU A 704 34.52 -25.94 14.68
CA GLU A 704 33.78 -26.74 15.66
C GLU A 704 32.35 -26.22 15.82
N LYS A 705 31.40 -27.15 15.93
CA LYS A 705 30.00 -26.88 16.24
C LYS A 705 29.89 -25.92 17.43
N GLN A 706 29.04 -24.91 17.30
CA GLN A 706 28.78 -23.98 18.38
C GLN A 706 27.41 -24.25 18.96
N GLU A 707 27.26 -24.08 20.27
CA GLU A 707 25.92 -24.10 20.86
C GLU A 707 25.15 -22.85 20.38
N PRO A 708 23.98 -22.98 19.77
CA PRO A 708 23.25 -21.85 19.21
C PRO A 708 22.77 -20.91 20.31
N LEU A 709 22.59 -19.64 19.96
CA LEU A 709 21.75 -18.72 20.74
C LEU A 709 20.30 -19.10 20.47
N VAL A 710 19.51 -19.25 21.53
CA VAL A 710 18.08 -19.56 21.42
C VAL A 710 17.28 -18.31 21.72
N TYR A 711 16.60 -17.76 20.71
CA TYR A 711 15.75 -16.58 20.84
C TYR A 711 14.28 -16.98 20.86
N LYS A 712 13.55 -16.48 21.86
CA LYS A 712 12.10 -16.66 22.00
C LYS A 712 11.47 -15.28 22.20
N TRP A 713 10.25 -15.14 21.72
CA TRP A 713 9.43 -13.95 21.91
C TRP A 713 8.01 -14.34 22.27
N ASP A 714 7.27 -13.39 22.83
CA ASP A 714 5.86 -13.57 23.19
C ASP A 714 4.96 -13.30 21.97
N ASP A 715 3.77 -13.91 21.95
CA ASP A 715 2.72 -13.53 21.00
C ASP A 715 2.40 -12.04 21.14
N TRP A 716 1.99 -11.41 20.04
CA TRP A 716 1.42 -10.06 20.10
C TRP A 716 0.12 -9.94 19.33
N ASP A 717 -0.87 -9.28 19.95
CA ASP A 717 -2.16 -8.92 19.34
C ASP A 717 -2.34 -7.40 19.28
N LYS A 718 -1.26 -6.66 19.54
CA LYS A 718 -1.20 -5.21 19.48
C LYS A 718 0.20 -4.82 19.06
N VAL A 719 0.28 -3.83 18.18
CA VAL A 719 1.54 -3.31 17.67
C VAL A 719 1.81 -1.93 18.24
N ALA A 720 3.08 -1.62 18.47
CA ALA A 720 3.52 -0.26 18.68
C ALA A 720 4.07 0.29 17.36
N TYR A 721 3.76 1.55 17.09
CA TYR A 721 4.31 2.24 15.93
C TYR A 721 4.52 3.72 16.21
N HIS A 722 5.34 4.34 15.39
CA HIS A 722 5.52 5.78 15.30
C HIS A 722 5.71 6.19 13.84
N GLU A 723 5.66 7.49 13.59
CA GLU A 723 5.69 8.01 12.23
C GLU A 723 6.95 8.83 11.96
N ARG A 724 7.44 8.77 10.72
CA ARG A 724 8.59 9.56 10.24
C ARG A 724 8.37 9.96 8.79
N LEU A 725 8.64 11.22 8.45
CA LEU A 725 8.68 11.63 7.04
C LEU A 725 9.88 10.96 6.34
N LYS A 726 9.61 10.32 5.21
CA LYS A 726 10.64 9.63 4.42
C LYS A 726 11.56 10.62 3.70
N LYS A 727 12.70 10.14 3.23
CA LYS A 727 13.61 10.93 2.37
C LYS A 727 12.95 11.39 1.05
N SER A 728 11.89 10.71 0.61
CA SER A 728 11.06 11.14 -0.53
C SER A 728 10.31 12.45 -0.27
N TYR A 729 9.93 12.75 0.98
CA TYR A 729 9.14 13.93 1.33
C TYR A 729 9.78 15.26 0.90
N PRO A 730 11.03 15.60 1.25
CA PRO A 730 11.64 16.87 0.83
C PRO A 730 11.85 16.96 -0.69
N ILE A 731 12.06 15.83 -1.38
CA ILE A 731 12.19 15.80 -2.85
C ILE A 731 10.85 16.15 -3.49
N LEU A 732 9.77 15.53 -3.00
CA LEU A 732 8.43 15.80 -3.49
C LEU A 732 7.94 17.19 -3.10
N GLN A 733 8.29 17.69 -1.91
CA GLN A 733 8.05 19.07 -1.53
C GLN A 733 8.68 20.04 -2.54
N ALA A 734 9.94 19.83 -2.93
CA ALA A 734 10.59 20.66 -3.93
C ALA A 734 9.88 20.58 -5.30
N ALA A 735 9.56 19.37 -5.77
CA ALA A 735 8.83 19.18 -7.03
C ALA A 735 7.44 19.85 -6.98
N PHE A 736 6.62 19.54 -5.98
CA PHE A 736 5.28 20.10 -5.85
C PHE A 736 5.31 21.63 -5.70
N GLY A 737 6.31 22.20 -5.02
CA GLY A 737 6.49 23.65 -4.96
C GLY A 737 6.89 24.29 -6.29
N GLU A 738 7.56 23.56 -7.19
CA GLU A 738 7.95 24.08 -8.50
C GLU A 738 6.79 24.11 -9.50
N GLN A 739 5.96 23.07 -9.60
CA GLN A 739 4.85 23.02 -10.57
C GLN A 739 3.46 23.30 -9.96
N GLY A 740 3.30 23.15 -8.65
CA GLY A 740 2.03 23.37 -7.95
C GLY A 740 1.47 24.78 -8.18
N ASN A 741 0.16 24.86 -8.33
CA ASN A 741 -0.58 26.11 -8.59
C ASN A 741 -0.23 26.85 -9.91
N LYS A 742 0.59 26.25 -10.79
CA LYS A 742 0.70 26.69 -12.18
C LYS A 742 -0.53 26.22 -12.97
N PRO A 743 -1.00 26.96 -14.00
CA PRO A 743 -2.06 26.45 -14.87
C PRO A 743 -1.58 25.21 -15.64
N PRO A 744 -2.49 24.29 -16.03
CA PRO A 744 -2.16 23.13 -16.84
C PRO A 744 -1.35 23.53 -18.07
N LYS A 745 -0.34 22.72 -18.42
CA LYS A 745 0.64 23.10 -19.46
C LYS A 745 0.01 23.33 -20.84
N GLY A 746 -1.04 22.58 -21.18
CA GLY A 746 -1.80 22.77 -22.42
C GLY A 746 -2.38 24.18 -22.54
N GLN A 747 -2.78 24.78 -21.43
CA GLN A 747 -3.33 26.13 -21.37
C GLN A 747 -2.26 27.22 -21.53
N GLN A 748 -1.05 27.01 -21.00
CA GLN A 748 0.07 27.95 -21.15
C GLN A 748 0.48 28.16 -22.62
N ASN A 749 0.29 27.14 -23.47
CA ASN A 749 0.58 27.23 -24.89
C ASN A 749 -0.58 27.83 -25.71
N ALA A 750 -1.75 28.04 -25.10
CA ALA A 750 -2.96 28.54 -25.76
C ALA A 750 -3.06 30.09 -25.75
N VAL A 751 -2.02 30.81 -25.31
CA VAL A 751 -1.99 32.27 -25.41
C VAL A 751 -2.15 32.68 -26.89
N PRO A 752 -3.16 33.50 -27.24
CA PRO A 752 -3.38 33.88 -28.63
C PRO A 752 -2.16 34.63 -29.16
N ALA A 753 -1.74 34.31 -30.39
CA ALA A 753 -0.88 35.20 -31.15
C ALA A 753 -1.53 36.59 -31.14
N ALA A 754 -0.86 37.56 -30.51
CA ALA A 754 -1.32 38.93 -30.47
C ALA A 754 -1.63 39.39 -31.89
N SER A 755 -2.91 39.67 -32.14
CA SER A 755 -3.35 40.39 -33.33
C SER A 755 -2.77 41.80 -33.27
N ASN A 756 -1.69 42.03 -34.03
CA ASN A 756 -1.25 43.37 -34.41
C ASN A 756 -2.11 43.93 -35.54
#